data_AF-A0A0P4RHH7-F1
#
_entry.id   AF-A0A0P4RHH7-F1
#
_cell.length_a   1.000
_cell.length_b   1.000
_cell.length_c   1.000
_cell.angle_alpha   90.00
_cell.angle_beta   90.00
_cell.angle_gamma   90.00
#
_symmetry.space_group_name_H-M   'P 1'
#
loop_
_entity.id
_entity.type
_entity.pdbx_description
1 polymer ?
#
loop_
_entity_poly.entity_id
_entity_poly.type
_entity_poly.pdbx_seq_one_letter_code
_entity_poly.pdbx_strand_id
1 'polypeptide(L)'
;MNEQTAAPAGPSRRKVVAATALAGVAGALPLATRPATAAPRAAEALLRSDALEVRVDTAFPRIVSYTDRGTGAVLHGGQTPVTRVLIDGTAHTPRVTHRTRAGRATYTLGFDGGTRITVEIAVHGRRTTWRVTGITDTPALRIGTLEIPGLALLAVRSDQPDATLLAARIALDKATSGDTLIRVTDDTPAEATPTGCAYAVVATGQLAAGIDTNTCYDRPTGATTWENGRLWRQTVHGDGFVTAQLGCGQWTHRAAGQPSPVATDPLPYATVIVTRDRNGDGTADWQDGAIALRDIMVRPLGADEQHLRVVPHIPFNFASQATNPFLATLDTVKRIALATDGLRQFTLLKGYQSEGHDSAHPDYGGNYNERAGGLTDLNALLRAGKKWNSDFAVHVNATESYPVAHAFSERLVDKNDKQWDWLDQSYRIDARRDLVSGDIARRFARLREETDPALNTLYLDVFRESGWNSDRLQRHLRDQGWQITTEWGHGLERSALWSHWANETDYGPDTSRGINSRLIRFLHHHHKDVFADKWPTLLGHGRMGNFEGWVGKTDWYAFHTIIWTDALPAKYLQAYPIRTWGAHEITFEGPTRTSVSDAEGSRRITTDGRLVYDGGTYLLPWEPRRATDPDKLYHYNPRGGTTSWALPRGWSAARAVYAYRLTDQGRTQETRIPVSDGRITLTARPGVAYVVHRTKAPAQGDPHWGEGTPVTDPGFHSGTLDGWQTTGPASVQLSKPGDYELVIGAGGAATVAQKLARLTPGSYAASVQVEVGATAGERRRAGLEVRTADGVTATNWTDTSTAGNYVAADRKSGTRFQRLFTHFTVPEGGGPVTLALTAAAGRARVRFDNIRVVPARPTTKKGALAYEDFEHVPQGWGVFVKGDAGGSTDPRTHIAQRHAPFTQRGWNGKAIDDVIDGGSSLKSRGENTGLVYRTVPHTVRFAAGRRYRVTFRYENEKAGQYAWVTAVDEPAPRELSRRPLPVATQPTSWTYEFTAPAEGTAWVGLRKVGDDGTAEFVLDTFEVREV
;
A
#
# COMPACT_ATOMS: atom_id res chain seq x y z
N MET A 1 14.94 11.59 11.43
CA MET A 1 16.05 12.42 11.94
C MET A 1 17.21 11.50 12.30
N ASN A 2 18.38 11.77 11.73
CA ASN A 2 19.64 11.06 11.97
C ASN A 2 20.43 11.81 13.06
N GLU A 3 20.86 11.13 14.11
CA GLU A 3 22.03 11.55 14.88
C GLU A 3 22.94 10.35 15.16
N GLN A 4 24.19 10.51 14.70
CA GLN A 4 25.33 9.64 14.96
C GLN A 4 25.80 9.85 16.40
N THR A 5 26.13 8.78 17.11
CA THR A 5 27.06 8.85 18.23
C THR A 5 28.17 7.81 18.06
N ALA A 6 29.39 8.29 18.29
CA ALA A 6 30.65 7.62 18.05
C ALA A 6 30.98 6.56 19.14
N ALA A 7 31.74 5.55 18.74
CA ALA A 7 32.40 4.59 19.64
C ALA A 7 33.50 5.26 20.49
N PRO A 8 33.98 4.58 21.55
CA PRO A 8 35.31 3.96 21.38
C PRO A 8 35.57 2.61 22.11
N ALA A 9 36.46 1.84 21.48
CA ALA A 9 37.54 0.98 22.00
C ALA A 9 37.31 -0.08 23.12
N GLY A 10 37.63 -1.35 22.81
CA GLY A 10 38.06 -2.36 23.81
C GLY A 10 39.58 -2.27 24.09
N PRO A 11 40.30 -3.34 24.53
CA PRO A 11 39.90 -4.57 25.23
C PRO A 11 40.76 -4.81 26.52
N SER A 12 40.48 -5.84 27.34
CA SER A 12 41.54 -6.74 27.88
C SER A 12 40.99 -7.92 28.69
N ARG A 13 41.87 -8.91 28.87
CA ARG A 13 41.64 -10.32 29.27
C ARG A 13 41.65 -10.56 30.80
N ARG A 14 41.04 -11.71 31.17
CA ARG A 14 41.57 -12.83 32.00
C ARG A 14 41.19 -12.96 33.50
N LYS A 15 40.97 -14.27 33.83
CA LYS A 15 40.99 -15.03 35.11
C LYS A 15 39.67 -15.04 35.92
N VAL A 16 38.95 -16.16 36.07
CA VAL A 16 39.21 -17.50 36.68
C VAL A 16 39.24 -17.47 38.21
N VAL A 17 38.21 -18.07 38.85
CA VAL A 17 38.19 -18.90 40.09
C VAL A 17 36.84 -19.65 40.04
N ALA A 18 36.74 -20.95 39.72
CA ALA A 18 36.98 -22.15 40.54
C ALA A 18 36.02 -22.36 41.73
N ALA A 19 35.13 -23.35 41.62
CA ALA A 19 34.65 -24.14 42.76
C ALA A 19 34.30 -25.56 42.29
N THR A 20 35.10 -26.49 42.76
CA THR A 20 35.13 -27.94 42.54
C THR A 20 34.21 -28.71 43.50
N ALA A 21 34.08 -30.02 43.19
CA ALA A 21 33.78 -31.18 44.06
C ALA A 21 32.31 -31.62 44.08
N LEU A 22 31.95 -32.92 43.97
CA LEU A 22 32.70 -34.16 44.15
C LEU A 22 31.98 -35.33 43.44
N ALA A 23 32.75 -36.29 42.94
CA ALA A 23 32.30 -37.56 42.41
C ALA A 23 32.02 -38.58 43.53
N GLY A 24 31.05 -39.47 43.30
CA GLY A 24 30.88 -40.73 44.03
C GLY A 24 30.90 -41.89 43.05
N VAL A 25 31.91 -42.76 43.18
CA VAL A 25 32.10 -43.99 42.42
C VAL A 25 31.42 -45.15 43.16
N ALA A 26 30.64 -45.96 42.45
CA ALA A 26 30.39 -47.35 42.83
C ALA A 26 30.20 -48.17 41.54
N GLY A 27 31.13 -49.10 41.28
CA GLY A 27 31.06 -50.03 40.16
C GLY A 27 30.43 -51.37 40.55
N ALA A 28 29.90 -52.10 39.56
CA ALA A 28 29.97 -53.57 39.45
C ALA A 28 29.35 -54.08 38.13
N LEU A 29 30.22 -54.68 37.32
CA LEU A 29 30.08 -55.90 36.49
C LEU A 29 29.11 -55.97 35.28
N PRO A 30 29.50 -56.73 34.23
CA PRO A 30 28.82 -56.75 32.93
C PRO A 30 27.70 -57.80 32.90
N LEU A 31 26.51 -57.41 32.46
CA LEU A 31 25.42 -58.32 32.12
C LEU A 31 25.19 -58.30 30.61
N ALA A 32 25.50 -59.46 30.03
CA ALA A 32 25.08 -60.01 28.75
C ALA A 32 24.24 -59.11 27.82
N THR A 33 24.80 -58.87 26.64
CA THR A 33 24.10 -58.46 25.42
C THR A 33 22.92 -59.40 25.13
N ARG A 34 21.70 -58.92 25.40
CA ARG A 34 20.51 -59.42 24.70
C ARG A 34 20.46 -58.76 23.33
N PRO A 35 20.27 -59.50 22.22
CA PRO A 35 19.97 -58.86 20.95
C PRO A 35 18.67 -58.10 21.16
N ALA A 36 18.69 -56.80 20.90
CA ALA A 36 17.47 -56.02 20.77
C ALA A 36 16.66 -56.66 19.64
N THR A 37 15.60 -57.38 20.02
CA THR A 37 14.57 -57.83 19.09
C THR A 37 14.05 -56.61 18.35
N ALA A 38 14.28 -56.59 17.03
CA ALA A 38 13.74 -55.58 16.14
C ALA A 38 12.26 -55.35 16.44
N ALA A 39 11.89 -54.10 16.69
CA ALA A 39 10.49 -53.71 16.79
C ALA A 39 9.74 -54.21 15.56
N PRO A 40 8.49 -54.70 15.70
CA PRO A 40 7.75 -55.24 14.57
C PRO A 40 7.63 -54.17 13.49
N ARG A 41 8.09 -54.51 12.28
CA ARG A 41 7.97 -53.70 11.07
C ARG A 41 6.49 -53.30 10.93
N ALA A 42 6.19 -52.01 10.97
CA ALA A 42 4.81 -51.53 10.84
C ALA A 42 4.20 -52.08 9.55
N ALA A 43 2.98 -52.62 9.62
CA ALA A 43 2.28 -53.05 8.41
C ALA A 43 1.99 -51.82 7.53
N GLU A 44 2.25 -51.91 6.23
CA GLU A 44 2.06 -50.83 5.27
C GLU A 44 0.89 -51.16 4.34
N ALA A 45 0.21 -50.12 3.83
CA ALA A 45 -0.82 -50.22 2.81
C ALA A 45 -0.40 -49.44 1.55
N LEU A 46 -0.92 -49.86 0.40
CA LEU A 46 -0.61 -49.25 -0.89
C LEU A 46 -1.84 -48.57 -1.48
N LEU A 47 -1.71 -47.29 -1.78
CA LEU A 47 -2.69 -46.48 -2.50
C LEU A 47 -2.23 -46.30 -3.94
N ARG A 48 -3.17 -46.23 -4.89
CA ARG A 48 -2.84 -46.15 -6.32
C ARG A 48 -3.71 -45.13 -7.04
N SER A 49 -3.09 -44.39 -7.94
CA SER A 49 -3.73 -43.70 -9.06
C SER A 49 -3.14 -44.23 -10.38
N ASP A 50 -3.54 -43.64 -11.51
CA ASP A 50 -2.97 -43.98 -12.81
C ASP A 50 -1.48 -43.60 -12.92
N ALA A 51 -1.04 -42.57 -12.19
CA ALA A 51 0.33 -42.04 -12.30
C ALA A 51 1.24 -42.38 -11.12
N LEU A 52 0.68 -42.65 -9.93
CA LEU A 52 1.44 -42.72 -8.69
C LEU A 52 0.98 -43.88 -7.81
N GLU A 53 1.93 -44.61 -7.22
CA GLU A 53 1.67 -45.46 -6.06
C GLU A 53 2.17 -44.76 -4.80
N VAL A 54 1.37 -44.80 -3.73
CA VAL A 54 1.70 -44.17 -2.45
C VAL A 54 1.62 -45.21 -1.36
N ARG A 55 2.75 -45.45 -0.70
CA ARG A 55 2.85 -46.38 0.42
C ARG A 55 2.61 -45.60 1.71
N VAL A 56 1.69 -46.11 2.53
CA VAL A 56 1.31 -45.48 3.79
C VAL A 56 1.43 -46.47 4.94
N ASP A 57 1.75 -45.98 6.13
CA ASP A 57 1.79 -46.77 7.35
C ASP A 57 0.35 -47.10 7.79
N THR A 58 0.09 -48.32 8.28
CA THR A 58 -1.24 -48.70 8.80
C THR A 58 -1.41 -48.36 10.28
N ALA A 59 -0.31 -48.17 11.02
CA ALA A 59 -0.32 -47.84 12.44
C ALA A 59 -0.52 -46.34 12.71
N PHE A 60 -0.23 -45.49 11.73
CA PHE A 60 -0.40 -44.03 11.82
C PHE A 60 -0.61 -43.43 10.42
N PRO A 61 -1.31 -42.29 10.24
CA PRO A 61 -1.45 -41.61 8.94
C PRO A 61 -0.12 -40.97 8.46
N ARG A 62 0.90 -41.80 8.22
CA ARG A 62 2.23 -41.43 7.72
C ARG A 62 2.40 -41.93 6.29
N ILE A 63 2.97 -41.11 5.43
CA ILE A 63 3.36 -41.50 4.07
C ILE A 63 4.80 -42.00 4.11
N VAL A 64 5.04 -43.19 3.55
CA VAL A 64 6.36 -43.85 3.53
C VAL A 64 7.10 -43.54 2.23
N SER A 65 6.42 -43.64 1.08
CA SER A 65 7.03 -43.38 -0.22
C SER A 65 5.98 -43.06 -1.31
N TYR A 66 6.47 -42.43 -2.38
CA TYR A 66 5.76 -42.16 -3.62
C TYR A 66 6.55 -42.81 -4.77
N THR A 67 5.90 -43.66 -5.55
CA THR A 67 6.53 -44.33 -6.70
C THR A 67 5.83 -43.91 -7.98
N ASP A 68 6.56 -43.29 -8.90
CA ASP A 68 6.05 -42.97 -10.23
C ASP A 68 5.85 -44.28 -11.01
N ARG A 69 4.61 -44.53 -11.45
CA ARG A 69 4.25 -45.81 -12.08
C ARG A 69 4.85 -46.01 -13.47
N GLY A 70 5.27 -44.93 -14.13
CA GLY A 70 5.81 -45.01 -15.48
C GLY A 70 7.33 -45.18 -15.52
N THR A 71 8.06 -44.72 -14.50
CA THR A 71 9.53 -44.84 -14.44
C THR A 71 10.03 -45.74 -13.32
N GLY A 72 9.20 -46.02 -12.30
CA GLY A 72 9.63 -46.69 -11.08
C GLY A 72 10.46 -45.81 -10.14
N ALA A 73 10.71 -44.55 -10.50
CA ALA A 73 11.43 -43.62 -9.65
C ALA A 73 10.66 -43.34 -8.35
N VAL A 74 11.38 -43.06 -7.27
CA VAL A 74 10.81 -42.97 -5.92
C VAL A 74 11.16 -41.63 -5.28
N LEU A 75 10.19 -41.04 -4.57
CA LEU A 75 10.42 -40.05 -3.53
C LEU A 75 9.97 -40.65 -2.19
N HIS A 76 10.57 -40.19 -1.10
CA HIS A 76 10.28 -40.75 0.23
C HIS A 76 9.36 -39.82 1.04
N GLY A 77 8.72 -40.37 2.07
CA GLY A 77 8.20 -39.61 3.21
C GLY A 77 9.03 -39.90 4.46
N GLY A 78 8.48 -39.61 5.64
CA GLY A 78 9.16 -39.88 6.91
C GLY A 78 9.42 -41.37 7.13
N GLN A 79 10.66 -41.73 7.50
CA GLN A 79 11.07 -43.12 7.71
C GLN A 79 10.86 -43.60 9.16
N THR A 80 10.91 -42.69 10.12
CA THR A 80 10.67 -42.99 11.54
C THR A 80 9.18 -43.14 11.84
N PRO A 81 8.76 -44.18 12.61
CA PRO A 81 7.38 -44.30 13.08
C PRO A 81 6.94 -43.08 13.88
N VAL A 82 5.73 -42.60 13.60
CA VAL A 82 5.08 -41.52 14.35
C VAL A 82 4.03 -42.14 15.27
N THR A 83 4.11 -41.85 16.56
CA THR A 83 3.23 -42.46 17.59
C THR A 83 2.50 -41.44 18.44
N ARG A 84 2.84 -40.15 18.31
CA ARG A 84 2.32 -39.07 19.15
C ARG A 84 1.83 -37.89 18.33
N VAL A 85 0.84 -37.19 18.86
CA VAL A 85 0.40 -35.88 18.41
C VAL A 85 0.54 -34.89 19.57
N LEU A 86 0.68 -33.61 19.29
CA LEU A 86 0.52 -32.55 20.28
C LEU A 86 -0.85 -31.91 20.07
N ILE A 87 -1.66 -31.90 21.14
CA ILE A 87 -2.91 -31.15 21.22
C ILE A 87 -2.69 -30.05 22.23
N ASP A 88 -2.81 -28.79 21.81
CA ASP A 88 -2.54 -27.62 22.66
C ASP A 88 -1.16 -27.68 23.35
N GLY A 89 -0.16 -28.13 22.59
CA GLY A 89 1.23 -28.30 23.04
C GLY A 89 1.47 -29.53 23.93
N THR A 90 0.42 -30.26 24.32
CA THR A 90 0.53 -31.44 25.19
C THR A 90 0.59 -32.72 24.36
N ALA A 91 1.53 -33.61 24.68
CA ALA A 91 1.71 -34.85 23.95
C ALA A 91 0.65 -35.91 24.30
N HIS A 92 0.03 -36.49 23.27
CA HIS A 92 -0.94 -37.57 23.38
C HIS A 92 -0.59 -38.73 22.44
N THR A 93 -0.86 -39.95 22.88
CA THR A 93 -0.72 -41.18 22.08
C THR A 93 -2.11 -41.69 21.69
N PRO A 94 -2.56 -41.51 20.43
CA PRO A 94 -3.88 -41.97 20.02
C PRO A 94 -3.93 -43.49 19.85
N ARG A 95 -5.11 -44.07 20.07
CA ARG A 95 -5.46 -45.41 19.56
C ARG A 95 -5.85 -45.25 18.10
N VAL A 96 -5.03 -45.80 17.19
CA VAL A 96 -5.25 -45.66 15.75
C VAL A 96 -5.96 -46.88 15.19
N THR A 97 -7.04 -46.66 14.46
CA THR A 97 -7.63 -47.67 13.57
C THR A 97 -7.53 -47.22 12.13
N HIS A 98 -7.25 -48.14 11.22
CA HIS A 98 -7.00 -47.86 9.82
C HIS A 98 -7.91 -48.69 8.92
N ARG A 99 -8.35 -48.10 7.79
CA ARG A 99 -9.05 -48.79 6.71
C ARG A 99 -8.55 -48.27 5.36
N THR A 100 -8.26 -49.17 4.43
CA THR A 100 -7.90 -48.82 3.04
C THR A 100 -9.05 -49.15 2.10
N ARG A 101 -9.31 -48.27 1.13
CA ARG A 101 -10.22 -48.52 0.01
C ARG A 101 -9.80 -47.67 -1.19
N ALA A 102 -9.59 -48.30 -2.36
CA ALA A 102 -9.49 -47.66 -3.67
C ALA A 102 -8.78 -46.27 -3.70
N GLY A 103 -7.45 -46.28 -3.64
CA GLY A 103 -6.65 -45.03 -3.70
C GLY A 103 -6.71 -44.15 -2.45
N ARG A 104 -7.34 -44.63 -1.38
CA ARG A 104 -7.52 -43.90 -0.11
C ARG A 104 -7.26 -44.78 1.11
N ALA A 105 -6.67 -44.19 2.15
CA ALA A 105 -6.59 -44.73 3.50
C ALA A 105 -7.25 -43.76 4.49
N THR A 106 -8.11 -44.27 5.37
CA THR A 106 -8.75 -43.51 6.44
C THR A 106 -8.28 -44.02 7.78
N TYR A 107 -7.94 -43.08 8.66
CA TYR A 107 -7.43 -43.31 10.00
C TYR A 107 -8.37 -42.64 10.99
N THR A 108 -8.63 -43.33 12.09
CA THR A 108 -9.32 -42.75 13.24
C THR A 108 -8.37 -42.78 14.42
N LEU A 109 -8.00 -41.59 14.90
CA LEU A 109 -7.17 -41.36 16.07
C LEU A 109 -8.11 -41.13 17.25
N GLY A 110 -8.25 -42.13 18.11
CA GLY A 110 -9.06 -42.05 19.33
C GLY A 110 -8.21 -41.67 20.54
N PHE A 111 -8.72 -40.75 21.36
CA PHE A 111 -8.10 -40.31 22.60
C PHE A 111 -8.97 -40.69 23.79
N ASP A 112 -8.38 -40.74 24.97
CA ASP A 112 -9.14 -40.93 26.21
C ASP A 112 -10.16 -39.79 26.38
N GLY A 113 -11.30 -40.08 27.03
CA GLY A 113 -12.42 -39.14 27.12
C GLY A 113 -13.32 -39.04 25.88
N GLY A 114 -13.03 -39.80 24.82
CA GLY A 114 -13.90 -39.95 23.64
C GLY A 114 -13.61 -38.98 22.49
N THR A 115 -12.62 -38.09 22.65
CA THR A 115 -12.16 -37.21 21.56
C THR A 115 -11.59 -38.02 20.40
N ARG A 116 -11.90 -37.62 19.17
CA ARG A 116 -11.53 -38.32 17.94
C ARG A 116 -11.12 -37.36 16.83
N ILE A 117 -10.05 -37.71 16.13
CA ILE A 117 -9.64 -37.06 14.87
C ILE A 117 -9.68 -38.11 13.76
N THR A 118 -10.37 -37.79 12.66
CA THR A 118 -10.38 -38.63 11.45
C THR A 118 -9.46 -38.03 10.41
N VAL A 119 -8.50 -38.81 9.93
CA VAL A 119 -7.52 -38.40 8.91
C VAL A 119 -7.69 -39.27 7.67
N GLU A 120 -7.54 -38.67 6.50
CA GLU A 120 -7.57 -39.32 5.20
C GLU A 120 -6.29 -39.04 4.42
N ILE A 121 -5.70 -40.09 3.85
CA ILE A 121 -4.69 -40.00 2.80
C ILE A 121 -5.32 -40.48 1.51
N ALA A 122 -5.32 -39.66 0.46
CA ALA A 122 -5.87 -40.01 -0.84
C ALA A 122 -4.93 -39.61 -1.97
N VAL A 123 -4.80 -40.47 -2.99
CA VAL A 123 -4.00 -40.21 -4.20
C VAL A 123 -4.90 -40.03 -5.42
N HIS A 124 -4.65 -38.98 -6.20
CA HIS A 124 -5.34 -38.69 -7.45
C HIS A 124 -4.38 -38.11 -8.47
N GLY A 125 -4.18 -38.81 -9.59
CA GLY A 125 -3.13 -38.50 -10.56
C GLY A 125 -1.78 -38.42 -9.86
N ARG A 126 -1.07 -37.29 -9.99
CA ARG A 126 0.22 -37.05 -9.32
C ARG A 126 0.11 -36.37 -7.94
N ARG A 127 -1.12 -36.13 -7.46
CA ARG A 127 -1.39 -35.44 -6.19
C ARG A 127 -1.70 -36.44 -5.09
N THR A 128 -1.14 -36.20 -3.90
CA THR A 128 -1.47 -36.93 -2.67
C THR A 128 -1.94 -35.93 -1.64
N THR A 129 -3.13 -36.15 -1.08
CA THR A 129 -3.71 -35.29 -0.04
C THR A 129 -3.68 -36.01 1.29
N TRP A 130 -3.24 -35.30 2.34
CA TRP A 130 -3.36 -35.67 3.75
C TRP A 130 -4.33 -34.69 4.39
N ARG A 131 -5.47 -35.15 4.93
CA ARG A 131 -6.55 -34.26 5.39
C ARG A 131 -7.17 -34.77 6.66
N VAL A 132 -7.38 -33.89 7.63
CA VAL A 132 -8.36 -34.14 8.68
C VAL A 132 -9.75 -33.96 8.06
N THR A 133 -10.56 -35.01 8.09
CA THR A 133 -11.93 -34.99 7.54
C THR A 133 -13.00 -34.84 8.62
N GLY A 134 -12.61 -34.94 9.90
CA GLY A 134 -13.49 -34.69 11.02
C GLY A 134 -12.75 -34.59 12.35
N ILE A 135 -13.23 -33.71 13.22
CA ILE A 135 -12.84 -33.58 14.61
C ILE A 135 -14.10 -33.70 15.45
N THR A 136 -14.10 -34.63 16.40
CA THR A 136 -15.15 -34.76 17.41
C THR A 136 -14.47 -34.69 18.76
N ASP A 137 -14.41 -33.48 19.34
CA ASP A 137 -13.76 -33.25 20.62
C ASP A 137 -14.77 -33.20 21.78
N THR A 138 -14.28 -33.29 23.01
CA THR A 138 -15.10 -33.37 24.22
C THR A 138 -14.59 -32.39 25.27
N PRO A 139 -15.38 -32.06 26.32
CA PRO A 139 -14.87 -31.26 27.43
C PRO A 139 -13.61 -31.85 28.10
N ALA A 140 -13.43 -33.18 28.04
CA ALA A 140 -12.26 -33.86 28.60
C ALA A 140 -10.98 -33.61 27.79
N LEU A 141 -11.12 -33.39 26.47
CA LEU A 141 -10.01 -33.04 25.59
C LEU A 141 -10.56 -32.25 24.41
N ARG A 142 -10.57 -30.91 24.54
CA ARG A 142 -10.87 -30.00 23.43
C ARG A 142 -9.63 -29.84 22.56
N ILE A 143 -9.84 -29.59 21.27
CA ILE A 143 -8.73 -29.37 20.33
C ILE A 143 -8.71 -27.89 19.93
N GLY A 144 -7.74 -27.15 20.47
CA GLY A 144 -7.37 -25.83 19.96
C GLY A 144 -6.44 -25.95 18.76
N THR A 145 -5.26 -26.52 19.00
CA THR A 145 -4.19 -26.68 18.03
C THR A 145 -3.79 -28.14 17.90
N LEU A 146 -3.34 -28.52 16.70
CA LEU A 146 -2.84 -29.85 16.37
C LEU A 146 -1.44 -29.72 15.76
N GLU A 147 -0.49 -30.48 16.29
CA GLU A 147 0.82 -30.70 15.69
C GLU A 147 1.13 -32.19 15.69
N ILE A 148 1.87 -32.65 14.69
CA ILE A 148 2.29 -34.06 14.60
C ILE A 148 3.82 -34.08 14.40
N PRO A 149 4.61 -33.97 15.48
CA PRO A 149 6.06 -33.94 15.38
C PRO A 149 6.59 -35.21 14.71
N GLY A 150 7.54 -35.04 13.78
CA GLY A 150 8.12 -36.15 13.02
C GLY A 150 7.26 -36.67 11.86
N LEU A 151 6.07 -36.10 11.62
CA LEU A 151 5.28 -36.39 10.41
C LEU A 151 5.90 -35.68 9.20
N ALA A 152 6.95 -36.29 8.64
CA ALA A 152 7.48 -35.88 7.36
C ALA A 152 6.62 -36.45 6.22
N LEU A 153 6.12 -35.56 5.37
CA LEU A 153 5.30 -35.91 4.21
C LEU A 153 6.13 -36.03 2.92
N LEU A 154 7.29 -35.39 2.87
CA LEU A 154 8.26 -35.47 1.77
C LEU A 154 9.67 -35.63 2.32
N ALA A 155 10.48 -36.43 1.66
CA ALA A 155 11.88 -36.63 1.99
C ALA A 155 12.67 -37.11 0.76
N VAL A 156 13.96 -36.78 0.76
CA VAL A 156 14.97 -37.30 -0.16
C VAL A 156 16.16 -37.81 0.63
N ARG A 157 16.88 -38.78 0.06
CA ARG A 157 17.96 -39.52 0.73
C ARG A 157 19.26 -39.44 -0.05
N SER A 158 20.39 -39.58 0.66
CA SER A 158 21.74 -39.56 0.06
C SER A 158 22.00 -40.70 -0.92
N ASP A 159 21.23 -41.80 -0.85
CA ASP A 159 21.29 -42.94 -1.77
C ASP A 159 20.50 -42.72 -3.08
N GLN A 160 19.88 -41.55 -3.25
CA GLN A 160 19.18 -41.15 -4.47
C GLN A 160 20.05 -40.22 -5.33
N PRO A 161 20.00 -40.32 -6.66
CA PRO A 161 20.72 -39.38 -7.53
C PRO A 161 20.23 -37.95 -7.30
N ASP A 162 21.12 -36.98 -7.38
CA ASP A 162 20.83 -35.53 -7.32
C ASP A 162 19.84 -35.11 -6.21
N ALA A 163 19.89 -35.80 -5.07
CA ALA A 163 18.97 -35.59 -3.96
C ALA A 163 19.11 -34.17 -3.40
N THR A 164 18.04 -33.38 -3.49
CA THR A 164 18.02 -31.99 -3.05
C THR A 164 16.72 -31.62 -2.34
N LEU A 165 16.83 -30.72 -1.37
CA LEU A 165 15.72 -30.03 -0.72
C LEU A 165 16.00 -28.53 -0.78
N LEU A 166 15.14 -27.77 -1.45
CA LEU A 166 15.18 -26.31 -1.45
C LEU A 166 14.04 -25.78 -0.59
N ALA A 167 14.37 -25.06 0.48
CA ALA A 167 13.41 -24.44 1.38
C ALA A 167 13.58 -22.93 1.39
N ALA A 168 12.47 -22.21 1.35
CA ALA A 168 12.44 -20.75 1.35
C ALA A 168 11.72 -20.20 2.57
N ARG A 169 12.42 -19.32 3.28
CA ARG A 169 11.88 -18.46 4.32
C ARG A 169 11.47 -17.12 3.71
N ILE A 170 10.43 -16.51 4.25
CA ILE A 170 10.19 -15.09 4.06
C ILE A 170 11.29 -14.33 4.80
N ALA A 171 12.14 -13.67 4.02
CA ALA A 171 13.24 -12.83 4.48
C ALA A 171 13.24 -11.54 3.67
N LEU A 172 13.50 -10.41 4.33
CA LEU A 172 13.48 -9.08 3.70
C LEU A 172 14.87 -8.46 3.51
N ASP A 173 15.88 -9.05 4.15
CA ASP A 173 17.24 -8.55 4.03
C ASP A 173 17.82 -8.86 2.65
N LYS A 174 18.08 -7.79 1.90
CA LYS A 174 18.69 -7.87 0.58
C LYS A 174 20.10 -8.46 0.61
N ALA A 175 20.84 -8.38 1.72
CA ALA A 175 22.19 -8.93 1.81
C ALA A 175 22.21 -10.46 1.92
N THR A 176 21.10 -11.08 2.33
CA THR A 176 21.00 -12.53 2.55
C THR A 176 20.14 -13.20 1.48
N SER A 177 19.82 -14.48 1.65
CA SER A 177 18.81 -15.18 0.86
C SER A 177 17.86 -15.87 1.81
N GLY A 178 16.56 -15.77 1.56
CA GLY A 178 15.56 -16.59 2.24
C GLY A 178 15.67 -18.08 1.88
N ASP A 179 16.39 -18.42 0.81
CA ASP A 179 16.49 -19.78 0.30
C ASP A 179 17.67 -20.54 0.92
N THR A 180 17.41 -21.77 1.34
CA THR A 180 18.43 -22.77 1.71
C THR A 180 18.30 -23.98 0.81
N LEU A 181 19.36 -24.26 0.03
CA LEU A 181 19.49 -25.49 -0.75
C LEU A 181 20.32 -26.51 0.03
N ILE A 182 19.72 -27.66 0.32
CA ILE A 182 20.40 -28.82 0.87
C ILE A 182 20.64 -29.79 -0.29
N ARG A 183 21.90 -30.09 -0.58
CA ARG A 183 22.28 -31.24 -1.41
C ARG A 183 22.59 -32.39 -0.47
N VAL A 184 21.88 -33.50 -0.62
CA VAL A 184 21.94 -34.61 0.32
C VAL A 184 22.97 -35.63 -0.15
N THR A 185 24.00 -35.79 0.66
CA THR A 185 25.09 -36.76 0.52
C THR A 185 25.28 -37.47 1.86
N ASP A 186 26.06 -38.54 1.88
CA ASP A 186 26.36 -39.27 3.14
C ASP A 186 27.09 -38.39 4.17
N ASP A 187 27.81 -37.36 3.72
CA ASP A 187 28.52 -36.41 4.57
C ASP A 187 27.67 -35.21 5.01
N THR A 188 26.40 -35.13 4.58
CA THR A 188 25.55 -33.98 4.92
C THR A 188 25.28 -33.97 6.43
N PRO A 189 25.54 -32.85 7.13
CA PRO A 189 25.39 -32.79 8.57
C PRO A 189 23.93 -32.90 8.99
N ALA A 190 23.68 -33.67 10.05
CA ALA A 190 22.37 -33.72 10.70
C ALA A 190 22.07 -32.39 11.40
N GLU A 191 20.80 -32.00 11.39
CA GLU A 191 20.29 -30.83 12.07
C GLU A 191 19.68 -31.25 13.41
N ALA A 192 20.23 -30.70 14.50
CA ALA A 192 19.75 -31.00 15.85
C ALA A 192 18.28 -30.60 16.07
N THR A 193 17.81 -29.56 15.38
CA THR A 193 16.43 -29.08 15.45
C THR A 193 15.91 -28.74 14.05
N PRO A 194 14.62 -28.95 13.77
CA PRO A 194 14.02 -28.54 12.51
C PRO A 194 14.09 -27.01 12.30
N THR A 195 14.26 -26.59 11.06
CA THR A 195 14.25 -25.18 10.65
C THR A 195 12.97 -24.86 9.88
N GLY A 196 12.27 -23.80 10.27
CA GLY A 196 11.01 -23.41 9.64
C GLY A 196 11.19 -22.80 8.24
N CYS A 197 10.22 -22.99 7.36
CA CYS A 197 10.12 -22.32 6.07
C CYS A 197 8.65 -22.11 5.64
N ALA A 198 8.44 -21.18 4.70
CA ALA A 198 7.13 -20.87 4.14
C ALA A 198 6.82 -21.73 2.89
N TYR A 199 7.85 -22.07 2.12
CA TYR A 199 7.78 -22.88 0.90
C TYR A 199 8.94 -23.86 0.85
N ALA A 200 8.72 -25.04 0.28
CA ALA A 200 9.80 -25.99 0.03
C ALA A 200 9.47 -26.96 -1.11
N VAL A 201 10.51 -27.44 -1.77
CA VAL A 201 10.47 -28.45 -2.83
C VAL A 201 11.62 -29.44 -2.64
N VAL A 202 11.44 -30.66 -3.14
CA VAL A 202 12.49 -31.71 -3.17
C VAL A 202 12.68 -32.22 -4.59
N ALA A 203 13.86 -32.75 -4.90
CA ALA A 203 14.18 -33.29 -6.21
C ALA A 203 15.28 -34.37 -6.14
N THR A 204 15.34 -35.24 -7.16
CA THR A 204 16.32 -36.33 -7.30
C THR A 204 16.83 -36.49 -8.75
N GLY A 205 16.71 -35.46 -9.59
CA GLY A 205 17.00 -35.51 -11.02
C GLY A 205 16.02 -36.35 -11.87
N GLN A 206 15.31 -37.30 -11.24
CA GLN A 206 14.29 -38.15 -11.87
C GLN A 206 12.86 -37.74 -11.49
N LEU A 207 12.66 -37.31 -10.26
CA LEU A 207 11.41 -36.78 -9.74
C LEU A 207 11.66 -35.51 -8.94
N ALA A 208 10.66 -34.64 -8.91
CA ALA A 208 10.58 -33.49 -8.02
C ALA A 208 9.21 -33.44 -7.36
N ALA A 209 9.09 -32.77 -6.22
CA ALA A 209 7.81 -32.56 -5.55
C ALA A 209 7.75 -31.26 -4.76
N GLY A 210 6.53 -30.71 -4.64
CA GLY A 210 6.21 -29.59 -3.77
C GLY A 210 5.09 -29.94 -2.80
N ILE A 211 4.97 -29.16 -1.73
CA ILE A 211 3.95 -29.32 -0.68
C ILE A 211 3.28 -27.98 -0.34
N ASP A 212 1.95 -27.98 -0.25
CA ASP A 212 1.13 -26.88 0.32
C ASP A 212 0.32 -27.38 1.51
N THR A 213 0.08 -26.50 2.49
CA THR A 213 -0.70 -26.80 3.69
C THR A 213 -1.39 -25.54 4.24
N ASN A 214 -2.43 -25.71 5.06
CA ASN A 214 -3.06 -24.64 5.85
C ASN A 214 -2.58 -24.60 7.30
N THR A 215 -1.34 -25.01 7.58
CA THR A 215 -0.74 -24.77 8.89
C THR A 215 -0.77 -23.29 9.21
N CYS A 216 -1.08 -23.01 10.46
CA CYS A 216 -1.28 -21.68 11.00
C CYS A 216 -1.09 -21.78 12.50
N TYR A 217 -0.08 -21.09 13.04
CA TYR A 217 0.17 -21.05 14.48
C TYR A 217 -0.84 -20.14 15.15
N ASP A 218 -1.39 -20.56 16.28
CA ASP A 218 -2.31 -19.72 17.04
C ASP A 218 -1.58 -18.47 17.57
N ARG A 219 -0.38 -18.69 18.12
CA ARG A 219 0.51 -17.65 18.66
C ARG A 219 1.95 -17.87 18.16
N PRO A 220 2.31 -17.34 16.98
CA PRO A 220 3.66 -17.49 16.45
C PRO A 220 4.67 -16.65 17.23
N THR A 221 5.90 -17.17 17.35
CA THR A 221 7.05 -16.49 17.94
C THR A 221 8.33 -16.84 17.20
N GLY A 222 9.27 -15.88 17.09
CA GLY A 222 10.59 -16.10 16.53
C GLY A 222 10.56 -16.79 15.17
N ALA A 223 11.07 -18.03 15.09
CA ALA A 223 11.21 -18.77 13.84
C ALA A 223 9.90 -19.07 13.09
N THR A 224 8.74 -18.91 13.73
CA THR A 224 7.40 -19.21 13.18
C THR A 224 6.64 -17.98 12.66
N THR A 225 7.16 -16.77 12.84
CA THR A 225 6.55 -15.53 12.33
C THR A 225 6.68 -15.44 10.81
N TRP A 226 5.88 -14.56 10.19
CA TRP A 226 5.88 -14.35 8.73
C TRP A 226 5.71 -15.67 7.97
N GLU A 227 4.80 -16.52 8.44
CA GLU A 227 4.52 -17.83 7.82
C GLU A 227 5.72 -18.80 7.78
N ASN A 228 6.85 -18.47 8.41
CA ASN A 228 8.04 -19.32 8.42
C ASN A 228 7.88 -20.57 9.29
N GLY A 229 6.76 -20.72 10.00
CA GLY A 229 6.40 -21.96 10.67
C GLY A 229 5.58 -22.93 9.79
N ARG A 230 5.19 -22.53 8.57
CA ARG A 230 4.24 -23.30 7.75
C ARG A 230 4.73 -24.74 7.52
N LEU A 231 6.01 -24.87 7.20
CA LEU A 231 6.71 -26.13 7.00
C LEU A 231 7.95 -26.17 7.89
N TRP A 232 8.40 -27.38 8.20
CA TRP A 232 9.64 -27.65 8.91
C TRP A 232 10.54 -28.53 8.05
N ARG A 233 11.75 -28.07 7.76
CA ARG A 233 12.81 -28.89 7.16
C ARG A 233 13.74 -29.42 8.23
N GLN A 234 14.26 -30.62 8.04
CA GLN A 234 15.32 -31.17 8.88
C GLN A 234 16.18 -32.16 8.10
N THR A 235 17.49 -32.12 8.30
CA THR A 235 18.39 -33.23 7.91
C THR A 235 18.59 -34.18 9.09
N VAL A 236 18.37 -35.47 8.88
CA VAL A 236 18.56 -36.51 9.90
C VAL A 236 19.39 -37.66 9.35
N HIS A 237 20.14 -38.33 10.23
CA HIS A 237 20.85 -39.55 9.89
C HIS A 237 19.93 -40.75 10.13
N GLY A 238 19.71 -41.55 9.09
CA GLY A 238 18.97 -42.80 9.17
C GLY A 238 19.90 -44.01 9.15
N ASP A 239 19.32 -45.21 9.15
CA ASP A 239 20.07 -46.45 9.05
C ASP A 239 20.61 -46.65 7.63
N GLY A 240 21.86 -46.22 7.41
CA GLY A 240 22.60 -46.40 6.15
C GLY A 240 22.43 -45.30 5.10
N PHE A 241 21.74 -44.20 5.41
CA PHE A 241 21.62 -43.03 4.53
C PHE A 241 21.31 -41.75 5.34
N VAL A 242 21.63 -40.60 4.77
CA VAL A 242 21.21 -39.29 5.28
C VAL A 242 19.89 -38.89 4.61
N THR A 243 18.96 -38.33 5.37
CA THR A 243 17.64 -37.90 4.87
C THR A 243 17.44 -36.41 5.10
N ALA A 244 17.05 -35.67 4.06
CA ALA A 244 16.47 -34.34 4.21
C ALA A 244 14.95 -34.44 4.06
N GLN A 245 14.20 -34.02 5.07
CA GLN A 245 12.76 -34.24 5.18
C GLN A 245 11.97 -32.96 5.46
N LEU A 246 10.70 -32.95 5.04
CA LEU A 246 9.74 -31.86 5.18
C LEU A 246 8.49 -32.34 5.91
N GLY A 247 8.17 -31.68 7.02
CA GLY A 247 6.92 -31.82 7.76
C GLY A 247 6.11 -30.54 7.78
N CYS A 248 4.87 -30.64 8.27
CA CYS A 248 3.99 -29.49 8.48
C CYS A 248 4.20 -28.90 9.88
N GLY A 249 3.99 -27.60 10.03
CA GLY A 249 3.88 -26.94 11.33
C GLY A 249 2.55 -27.20 12.05
N GLN A 250 2.26 -26.37 13.05
CA GLN A 250 1.01 -26.41 13.81
C GLN A 250 -0.20 -26.02 12.93
N TRP A 251 -1.31 -26.73 13.09
CA TRP A 251 -2.62 -26.30 12.63
C TRP A 251 -3.45 -25.76 13.79
N THR A 252 -4.15 -24.64 13.57
CA THR A 252 -5.10 -24.09 14.54
C THR A 252 -6.52 -24.43 14.10
N HIS A 253 -7.21 -25.26 14.87
CA HIS A 253 -8.61 -25.61 14.68
C HIS A 253 -9.55 -24.70 15.48
N ARG A 254 -9.13 -24.31 16.69
CA ARG A 254 -9.81 -23.33 17.53
C ARG A 254 -8.78 -22.45 18.21
N ALA A 255 -8.71 -21.21 17.76
CA ALA A 255 -7.78 -20.22 18.29
C ALA A 255 -8.13 -19.80 19.72
N ALA A 256 -7.13 -19.40 20.50
CA ALA A 256 -7.35 -18.87 21.84
C ALA A 256 -8.30 -17.66 21.78
N GLY A 257 -9.32 -17.67 22.66
CA GLY A 257 -10.34 -16.63 22.75
C GLY A 257 -11.59 -16.86 21.89
N GLN A 258 -11.58 -17.80 20.94
CA GLN A 258 -12.80 -18.13 20.17
C GLN A 258 -13.90 -18.74 21.05
N PRO A 259 -15.20 -18.44 20.78
CA PRO A 259 -16.31 -19.08 21.46
C PRO A 259 -16.30 -20.60 21.26
N SER A 260 -16.20 -21.33 22.36
CA SER A 260 -16.30 -22.80 22.39
C SER A 260 -17.74 -23.23 22.69
N PRO A 261 -18.27 -24.33 22.09
CA PRO A 261 -17.61 -25.22 21.13
C PRO A 261 -17.82 -24.83 19.65
N VAL A 262 -18.56 -23.75 19.38
CA VAL A 262 -19.14 -23.47 18.05
C VAL A 262 -18.14 -22.92 17.04
N ALA A 263 -17.24 -22.01 17.44
CA ALA A 263 -16.35 -21.33 16.50
C ALA A 263 -15.08 -22.15 16.25
N THR A 264 -14.89 -22.61 15.01
CA THR A 264 -13.69 -23.33 14.56
C THR A 264 -13.21 -22.83 13.21
N ASP A 265 -11.95 -23.04 12.90
CA ASP A 265 -11.31 -22.73 11.63
C ASP A 265 -11.21 -23.97 10.71
N PRO A 266 -10.87 -23.78 9.41
CA PRO A 266 -10.84 -24.87 8.44
C PRO A 266 -10.01 -26.07 8.89
N LEU A 267 -10.50 -27.28 8.59
CA LEU A 267 -9.83 -28.51 9.02
C LEU A 267 -8.39 -28.60 8.45
N PRO A 268 -7.45 -29.18 9.22
CA PRO A 268 -6.08 -29.39 8.78
C PRO A 268 -5.95 -30.15 7.46
N TYR A 269 -5.09 -29.67 6.56
CA TYR A 269 -4.70 -30.40 5.36
C TYR A 269 -3.24 -30.16 4.97
N ALA A 270 -2.68 -31.09 4.22
CA ALA A 270 -1.50 -30.93 3.39
C ALA A 270 -1.71 -31.62 2.03
N THR A 271 -1.13 -31.06 0.98
CA THR A 271 -1.16 -31.65 -0.37
C THR A 271 0.25 -31.71 -0.90
N VAL A 272 0.66 -32.89 -1.37
CA VAL A 272 1.91 -33.13 -2.08
C VAL A 272 1.60 -33.32 -3.56
N ILE A 273 2.40 -32.72 -4.42
CA ILE A 273 2.35 -32.97 -5.87
C ILE A 273 3.72 -33.43 -6.36
N VAL A 274 3.75 -34.63 -6.94
CA VAL A 274 4.95 -35.23 -7.53
C VAL A 274 4.99 -34.88 -9.02
N THR A 275 6.18 -34.70 -9.57
CA THR A 275 6.37 -34.43 -10.99
C THR A 275 7.67 -35.04 -11.50
N ARG A 276 7.76 -35.16 -12.82
CA ARG A 276 9.03 -35.31 -13.55
C ARG A 276 9.45 -33.92 -14.06
N ASP A 277 10.38 -33.87 -15.00
CA ASP A 277 10.69 -32.67 -15.78
C ASP A 277 9.40 -32.01 -16.33
N ARG A 278 9.19 -30.75 -15.96
CA ARG A 278 8.08 -29.87 -16.37
C ARG A 278 8.58 -28.75 -17.26
N ASN A 279 9.85 -28.39 -17.16
CA ASN A 279 10.41 -27.24 -17.84
C ASN A 279 11.09 -27.62 -19.19
N GLY A 280 11.34 -28.90 -19.43
CA GLY A 280 11.89 -29.47 -20.66
C GLY A 280 13.42 -29.43 -20.78
N ASP A 281 14.15 -29.27 -19.67
CA ASP A 281 15.62 -29.25 -19.63
C ASP A 281 16.25 -30.65 -19.42
N GLY A 282 15.44 -31.69 -19.28
CA GLY A 282 15.88 -33.08 -19.19
C GLY A 282 16.22 -33.56 -17.77
N THR A 283 16.04 -32.73 -16.75
CA THR A 283 16.19 -33.13 -15.34
C THR A 283 14.95 -32.75 -14.54
N ALA A 284 14.68 -33.45 -13.44
CA ALA A 284 13.67 -33.06 -12.48
C ALA A 284 14.35 -32.39 -11.27
N ASP A 285 14.37 -31.07 -11.25
CA ASP A 285 15.02 -30.25 -10.22
C ASP A 285 14.01 -29.44 -9.38
N TRP A 286 14.52 -28.49 -8.59
CA TRP A 286 13.67 -27.63 -7.74
C TRP A 286 12.71 -26.75 -8.55
N GLN A 287 13.04 -26.39 -9.80
CA GLN A 287 12.20 -25.59 -10.68
C GLN A 287 10.98 -26.40 -11.10
N ASP A 288 11.14 -27.70 -11.42
CA ASP A 288 10.01 -28.57 -11.74
C ASP A 288 9.10 -28.77 -10.53
N GLY A 289 9.70 -28.99 -9.36
CA GLY A 289 8.97 -29.02 -8.09
C GLY A 289 8.19 -27.73 -7.85
N ALA A 290 8.77 -26.56 -8.17
CA ALA A 290 8.13 -25.26 -8.03
C ALA A 290 7.01 -25.04 -9.08
N ILE A 291 7.22 -25.44 -10.34
CA ILE A 291 6.18 -25.41 -11.38
C ILE A 291 5.00 -26.28 -10.94
N ALA A 292 5.25 -27.50 -10.45
CA ALA A 292 4.20 -28.37 -9.96
C ALA A 292 3.50 -27.80 -8.71
N LEU A 293 4.23 -27.16 -7.79
CA LEU A 293 3.67 -26.54 -6.59
C LEU A 293 2.61 -25.46 -6.93
N ARG A 294 2.76 -24.74 -8.05
CA ARG A 294 1.75 -23.78 -8.53
C ARG A 294 0.37 -24.41 -8.73
N ASP A 295 0.31 -25.71 -9.05
CA ASP A 295 -0.94 -26.44 -9.29
C ASP A 295 -1.79 -26.66 -8.01
N ILE A 296 -1.20 -26.47 -6.83
CA ILE A 296 -1.84 -26.76 -5.53
C ILE A 296 -1.77 -25.61 -4.52
N MET A 297 -0.90 -24.61 -4.73
CA MET A 297 -0.76 -23.47 -3.82
C MET A 297 -1.96 -22.52 -3.88
N VAL A 298 -2.17 -21.76 -2.80
CA VAL A 298 -3.19 -20.71 -2.77
C VAL A 298 -2.80 -19.56 -3.70
N ARG A 299 -3.77 -19.13 -4.52
CA ARG A 299 -3.64 -17.98 -5.40
C ARG A 299 -4.32 -16.75 -4.79
N PRO A 300 -3.65 -15.60 -4.70
CA PRO A 300 -4.28 -14.35 -4.28
C PRO A 300 -5.41 -13.96 -5.24
N LEU A 301 -6.49 -13.38 -4.72
CA LEU A 301 -7.50 -12.76 -5.57
C LEU A 301 -6.87 -11.60 -6.35
N GLY A 302 -7.21 -11.45 -7.64
CA GLY A 302 -6.67 -10.38 -8.50
C GLY A 302 -5.28 -10.64 -9.09
N ALA A 303 -4.66 -11.79 -8.81
CA ALA A 303 -3.31 -12.11 -9.25
C ALA A 303 -3.19 -12.33 -10.77
N ASP A 304 -4.27 -12.72 -11.46
CA ASP A 304 -4.31 -12.88 -12.92
C ASP A 304 -3.99 -11.60 -13.70
N GLU A 305 -4.27 -10.46 -13.08
CA GLU A 305 -4.24 -9.14 -13.69
C GLU A 305 -3.13 -8.25 -13.11
N GLN A 306 -2.28 -8.78 -12.22
CA GLN A 306 -1.26 -7.98 -11.53
C GLN A 306 -0.28 -7.32 -12.49
N HIS A 307 0.04 -8.00 -13.61
CA HIS A 307 0.91 -7.47 -14.66
C HIS A 307 0.30 -6.29 -15.42
N LEU A 308 -1.02 -6.08 -15.33
CA LEU A 308 -1.69 -4.94 -15.96
C LEU A 308 -1.57 -3.66 -15.12
N ARG A 309 -1.35 -3.75 -13.81
CA ARG A 309 -1.22 -2.61 -12.90
C ARG A 309 0.14 -1.93 -13.03
N VAL A 310 0.34 -1.22 -14.14
CA VAL A 310 1.63 -0.62 -14.50
C VAL A 310 1.88 0.69 -13.76
N VAL A 311 0.83 1.43 -13.41
CA VAL A 311 0.97 2.79 -12.91
C VAL A 311 0.40 2.92 -11.48
N PRO A 312 1.13 2.47 -10.45
CA PRO A 312 0.77 2.72 -9.07
C PRO A 312 1.02 4.19 -8.69
N HIS A 313 0.07 4.80 -7.96
CA HIS A 313 0.16 6.17 -7.45
C HIS A 313 -0.71 6.38 -6.19
N ILE A 314 -0.38 7.40 -5.39
CA ILE A 314 -1.06 7.72 -4.12
C ILE A 314 -1.52 9.18 -4.14
N PRO A 315 -2.81 9.43 -4.43
CA PRO A 315 -3.47 10.68 -4.09
C PRO A 315 -3.57 10.81 -2.57
N PHE A 316 -2.92 11.84 -2.02
CA PHE A 316 -2.72 11.97 -0.59
C PHE A 316 -3.51 13.16 0.00
N ASN A 317 -4.40 12.87 0.95
CA ASN A 317 -5.10 13.88 1.75
C ASN A 317 -4.69 13.77 3.22
N PHE A 318 -4.50 14.91 3.87
CA PHE A 318 -4.07 14.97 5.25
C PHE A 318 -4.55 16.25 5.97
N ALA A 319 -4.74 16.17 7.28
CA ALA A 319 -4.88 17.32 8.18
C ALA A 319 -5.97 18.34 7.77
N SER A 320 -7.13 17.88 7.32
CA SER A 320 -8.26 18.70 6.87
C SER A 320 -8.01 19.52 5.60
N GLN A 321 -6.83 19.41 4.97
CA GLN A 321 -6.43 20.29 3.87
C GLN A 321 -7.20 20.00 2.57
N ALA A 322 -7.64 18.75 2.38
CA ALA A 322 -8.22 18.24 1.14
C ALA A 322 -7.36 18.64 -0.09
N THR A 323 -6.08 18.27 -0.04
CA THR A 323 -5.08 18.57 -1.09
C THR A 323 -5.36 17.85 -2.40
N ASN A 324 -5.99 16.67 -2.33
CA ASN A 324 -6.40 15.88 -3.50
C ASN A 324 -7.89 15.45 -3.36
N PRO A 325 -8.87 16.37 -3.52
CA PRO A 325 -10.29 16.01 -3.47
C PRO A 325 -10.64 14.92 -4.49
N PHE A 326 -11.64 14.08 -4.22
CA PHE A 326 -11.91 12.88 -5.03
C PHE A 326 -12.15 13.19 -6.53
N LEU A 327 -12.84 14.28 -6.84
CA LEU A 327 -13.09 14.68 -8.23
C LEU A 327 -11.86 15.33 -8.92
N ALA A 328 -10.92 15.91 -8.17
CA ALA A 328 -9.63 16.33 -8.72
C ALA A 328 -8.72 15.11 -9.00
N THR A 329 -8.81 14.07 -8.16
CA THR A 329 -8.18 12.78 -8.44
C THR A 329 -8.74 12.14 -9.71
N LEU A 330 -10.03 12.31 -10.03
CA LEU A 330 -10.61 11.80 -11.28
C LEU A 330 -9.93 12.42 -12.51
N ASP A 331 -9.71 13.74 -12.50
CA ASP A 331 -8.95 14.40 -13.55
C ASP A 331 -7.49 13.91 -13.59
N THR A 332 -6.88 13.69 -12.43
CA THR A 332 -5.51 13.13 -12.40
C THR A 332 -5.45 11.71 -13.01
N VAL A 333 -6.44 10.86 -12.74
CA VAL A 333 -6.61 9.54 -13.37
C VAL A 333 -6.75 9.65 -14.90
N LYS A 334 -7.53 10.62 -15.39
CA LYS A 334 -7.69 10.88 -16.84
C LYS A 334 -6.38 11.34 -17.47
N ARG A 335 -5.65 12.24 -16.80
CA ARG A 335 -4.34 12.74 -17.24
C ARG A 335 -3.33 11.61 -17.40
N ILE A 336 -3.25 10.71 -16.43
CA ILE A 336 -2.38 9.53 -16.49
C ILE A 336 -2.80 8.61 -17.64
N ALA A 337 -4.09 8.38 -17.82
CA ALA A 337 -4.60 7.55 -18.91
C ALA A 337 -4.24 8.15 -20.29
N LEU A 338 -4.36 9.47 -20.47
CA LEU A 338 -3.91 10.14 -21.69
C LEU A 338 -2.39 9.99 -21.89
N ALA A 339 -1.60 10.26 -20.85
CA ALA A 339 -0.13 10.17 -20.87
C ALA A 339 0.41 8.77 -21.18
N THR A 340 -0.38 7.74 -20.92
CA THR A 340 0.04 6.34 -21.06
C THR A 340 -0.72 5.60 -22.15
N ASP A 341 -1.60 6.29 -22.89
CA ASP A 341 -2.53 5.65 -23.82
C ASP A 341 -3.43 4.60 -23.13
N GLY A 342 -3.73 4.76 -21.85
CA GLY A 342 -4.60 3.87 -21.07
C GLY A 342 -3.90 2.62 -20.53
N LEU A 343 -2.63 2.72 -20.13
CA LEU A 343 -2.05 1.71 -19.24
C LEU A 343 -2.88 1.64 -17.94
N ARG A 344 -3.07 0.44 -17.41
CA ARG A 344 -3.91 0.27 -16.22
C ARG A 344 -3.18 0.77 -14.98
N GLN A 345 -3.91 1.52 -14.17
CA GLN A 345 -3.43 2.24 -13.00
C GLN A 345 -3.77 1.47 -11.72
N PHE A 346 -3.04 1.75 -10.65
CA PHE A 346 -3.37 1.35 -9.29
C PHE A 346 -3.40 2.62 -8.42
N THR A 347 -4.60 3.16 -8.20
CA THR A 347 -4.82 4.40 -7.46
C THR A 347 -5.12 4.09 -5.99
N LEU A 348 -4.15 4.35 -5.11
CA LEU A 348 -4.27 4.12 -3.67
C LEU A 348 -4.68 5.42 -2.96
N LEU A 349 -5.96 5.53 -2.62
CA LEU A 349 -6.54 6.69 -1.92
C LEU A 349 -6.10 6.69 -0.45
N LYS A 350 -5.04 7.44 -0.15
CA LYS A 350 -4.52 7.61 1.22
C LYS A 350 -5.09 8.88 1.83
N GLY A 351 -5.91 8.69 2.87
CA GLY A 351 -6.68 9.75 3.52
C GLY A 351 -8.10 9.95 2.99
N TYR A 352 -8.73 8.86 2.57
CA TYR A 352 -10.14 8.85 2.14
C TYR A 352 -11.15 8.98 3.29
N GLN A 353 -10.70 8.84 4.55
CA GLN A 353 -11.53 8.88 5.75
C GLN A 353 -11.35 10.20 6.51
N SER A 354 -12.41 10.66 7.18
CA SER A 354 -12.40 11.79 8.12
C SER A 354 -11.53 12.97 7.62
N GLU A 355 -10.57 13.46 8.41
CA GLU A 355 -9.73 14.61 8.06
C GLU A 355 -8.55 14.28 7.14
N GLY A 356 -8.40 13.02 6.71
CA GLY A 356 -7.31 12.55 5.88
C GLY A 356 -6.63 11.30 6.43
N HIS A 357 -5.39 11.07 6.00
CA HIS A 357 -4.58 9.95 6.46
C HIS A 357 -4.38 10.05 7.98
N ASP A 358 -4.39 8.91 8.67
CA ASP A 358 -4.10 8.80 10.09
C ASP A 358 -4.96 9.71 10.99
N SER A 359 -6.26 9.82 10.66
CA SER A 359 -7.23 10.61 11.42
C SER A 359 -8.26 9.75 12.18
N ALA A 360 -8.90 8.77 11.54
CA ALA A 360 -10.05 8.05 12.13
C ALA A 360 -10.02 6.52 11.93
N HIS A 361 -8.84 5.90 11.95
CA HIS A 361 -8.74 4.44 11.96
C HIS A 361 -9.46 3.86 13.21
N PRO A 362 -10.19 2.72 13.14
CA PRO A 362 -10.44 1.86 11.97
C PRO A 362 -11.85 2.01 11.38
N ASP A 363 -12.38 3.23 11.23
CA ASP A 363 -13.72 3.47 10.64
C ASP A 363 -13.72 3.28 9.11
N TYR A 364 -13.51 2.05 8.63
CA TYR A 364 -13.35 1.76 7.19
C TYR A 364 -14.52 2.28 6.33
N GLY A 365 -15.75 1.97 6.73
CA GLY A 365 -16.97 2.55 6.17
C GLY A 365 -17.63 3.49 7.18
N GLY A 366 -18.35 4.49 6.68
CA GLY A 366 -19.18 5.38 7.48
C GLY A 366 -18.51 6.63 8.07
N ASN A 367 -17.25 6.90 7.74
CA ASN A 367 -16.53 8.09 8.18
C ASN A 367 -15.61 8.60 7.05
N TYR A 368 -16.22 9.03 5.95
CA TYR A 368 -15.53 9.46 4.74
C TYR A 368 -15.01 10.89 4.87
N ASN A 369 -14.03 11.25 4.05
CA ASN A 369 -13.46 12.60 4.05
C ASN A 369 -14.42 13.60 3.40
N GLU A 370 -15.27 14.21 4.23
CA GLU A 370 -16.27 15.20 3.80
C GLU A 370 -15.64 16.42 3.13
N ARG A 371 -14.47 16.88 3.62
CA ARG A 371 -13.74 18.01 3.00
C ARG A 371 -13.21 17.67 1.61
N ALA A 372 -12.92 16.40 1.32
CA ALA A 372 -12.55 15.90 -0.01
C ALA A 372 -13.75 15.57 -0.92
N GLY A 373 -14.99 15.70 -0.43
CA GLY A 373 -16.23 15.45 -1.17
C GLY A 373 -17.10 14.31 -0.63
N GLY A 374 -16.69 13.66 0.45
CA GLY A 374 -17.45 12.61 1.13
C GLY A 374 -17.69 11.37 0.27
N LEU A 375 -18.66 10.54 0.68
CA LEU A 375 -18.99 9.30 -0.02
C LEU A 375 -19.49 9.52 -1.45
N THR A 376 -20.21 10.63 -1.68
CA THR A 376 -20.81 10.95 -2.98
C THR A 376 -19.73 11.10 -4.05
N ASP A 377 -18.73 11.94 -3.78
CA ASP A 377 -17.65 12.22 -4.73
C ASP A 377 -16.66 11.05 -4.82
N LEU A 378 -16.42 10.32 -3.72
CA LEU A 378 -15.68 9.06 -3.76
C LEU A 378 -16.33 8.09 -4.74
N ASN A 379 -17.64 7.86 -4.63
CA ASN A 379 -18.35 6.96 -5.53
C ASN A 379 -18.42 7.49 -6.97
N ALA A 380 -18.43 8.80 -7.18
CA ALA A 380 -18.32 9.39 -8.52
C ALA A 380 -16.94 9.12 -9.14
N LEU A 381 -15.85 9.34 -8.39
CA LEU A 381 -14.49 8.99 -8.79
C LEU A 381 -14.39 7.51 -9.18
N LEU A 382 -14.87 6.61 -8.33
CA LEU A 382 -14.82 5.17 -8.56
C LEU A 382 -15.56 4.76 -9.86
N ARG A 383 -16.78 5.28 -10.06
CA ARG A 383 -17.60 4.97 -11.25
C ARG A 383 -17.04 5.51 -12.55
N ALA A 384 -16.53 6.74 -12.54
CA ALA A 384 -16.00 7.39 -13.73
C ALA A 384 -14.58 6.91 -14.02
N GLY A 385 -13.73 6.84 -13.00
CA GLY A 385 -12.32 6.50 -13.10
C GLY A 385 -12.05 5.08 -13.62
N LYS A 386 -12.91 4.10 -13.34
CA LYS A 386 -12.75 2.74 -13.90
C LYS A 386 -12.79 2.71 -15.43
N LYS A 387 -13.48 3.67 -16.06
CA LYS A 387 -13.54 3.81 -17.53
C LYS A 387 -12.21 4.27 -18.13
N TRP A 388 -11.33 4.82 -17.29
CA TRP A 388 -9.97 5.27 -17.62
C TRP A 388 -8.90 4.27 -17.18
N ASN A 389 -9.27 2.99 -17.07
CA ASN A 389 -8.42 1.87 -16.69
C ASN A 389 -7.75 2.05 -15.31
N SER A 390 -8.45 2.60 -14.32
CA SER A 390 -7.94 2.66 -12.95
C SER A 390 -8.55 1.58 -12.05
N ASP A 391 -7.69 0.84 -11.34
CA ASP A 391 -8.05 0.06 -10.16
C ASP A 391 -7.92 0.93 -8.92
N PHE A 392 -8.93 0.90 -8.04
CA PHE A 392 -8.92 1.70 -6.83
C PHE A 392 -8.66 0.85 -5.58
N ALA A 393 -7.82 1.39 -4.71
CA ALA A 393 -7.60 0.90 -3.36
C ALA A 393 -7.78 2.03 -2.34
N VAL A 394 -8.14 1.67 -1.11
CA VAL A 394 -8.13 2.59 0.02
C VAL A 394 -7.10 2.14 1.06
N HIS A 395 -6.45 3.11 1.69
CA HIS A 395 -5.56 2.89 2.81
C HIS A 395 -6.36 2.69 4.10
N VAL A 396 -6.14 1.58 4.80
CA VAL A 396 -6.79 1.23 6.06
C VAL A 396 -5.78 0.74 7.08
N ASN A 397 -6.08 0.92 8.37
CA ASN A 397 -5.23 0.44 9.47
C ASN A 397 -6.03 -0.46 10.42
N ALA A 398 -5.46 -1.61 10.77
CA ALA A 398 -6.04 -2.58 11.72
C ALA A 398 -5.13 -2.82 12.94
N THR A 399 -4.17 -1.92 13.14
CA THR A 399 -3.14 -1.97 14.18
C THR A 399 -3.40 -0.95 15.27
N GLU A 400 -3.90 0.25 14.93
CA GLU A 400 -4.12 1.34 15.88
C GLU A 400 -5.41 2.11 15.59
N SER A 401 -5.90 2.82 16.60
CA SER A 401 -7.11 3.65 16.51
C SER A 401 -6.94 4.97 17.24
N TYR A 402 -7.57 6.02 16.71
CA TYR A 402 -7.56 7.36 17.30
C TYR A 402 -8.85 7.62 18.09
N PRO A 403 -8.79 8.39 19.20
CA PRO A 403 -9.97 8.72 20.01
C PRO A 403 -11.17 9.26 19.24
N VAL A 404 -10.95 9.95 18.12
CA VAL A 404 -12.00 10.54 17.29
C VAL A 404 -12.81 9.50 16.49
N ALA A 405 -12.26 8.31 16.24
CA ALA A 405 -12.95 7.27 15.46
C ALA A 405 -14.23 6.79 16.16
N HIS A 406 -15.30 6.60 15.40
CA HIS A 406 -16.59 6.10 15.90
C HIS A 406 -16.47 4.70 16.50
N ALA A 407 -15.57 3.86 15.98
CA ALA A 407 -15.30 2.53 16.54
C ALA A 407 -14.44 2.58 17.83
N PHE A 408 -13.84 3.72 18.17
CA PHE A 408 -12.94 3.84 19.31
C PHE A 408 -13.67 3.51 20.62
N SER A 409 -13.06 2.64 21.41
CA SER A 409 -13.51 2.32 22.76
C SER A 409 -12.39 1.65 23.54
N GLU A 410 -12.43 1.74 24.88
CA GLU A 410 -11.49 1.00 25.73
C GLU A 410 -11.61 -0.53 25.62
N ARG A 411 -12.64 -1.02 24.92
CA ARG A 411 -12.77 -2.45 24.57
C ARG A 411 -12.04 -2.81 23.28
N LEU A 412 -11.90 -1.86 22.35
CA LEU A 412 -11.19 -2.06 21.09
C LEU A 412 -9.68 -1.90 21.28
N VAL A 413 -9.26 -0.95 22.12
CA VAL A 413 -7.85 -0.57 22.27
C VAL A 413 -7.31 -0.83 23.67
N ASP A 414 -6.01 -1.06 23.78
CA ASP A 414 -5.29 -0.87 25.03
C ASP A 414 -4.90 0.61 25.19
N LYS A 415 -5.59 1.31 26.10
CA LYS A 415 -5.35 2.73 26.37
C LYS A 415 -3.97 3.04 26.97
N ASN A 416 -3.24 2.03 27.45
CA ASN A 416 -1.90 2.19 27.99
C ASN A 416 -0.82 1.93 26.92
N ASP A 417 -1.18 1.33 25.79
CA ASP A 417 -0.28 1.04 24.68
C ASP A 417 -0.44 2.12 23.60
N LYS A 418 0.27 3.23 23.81
CA LYS A 418 0.36 4.36 22.88
C LYS A 418 1.10 3.91 21.62
N GLN A 419 0.51 4.22 20.47
CA GLN A 419 1.08 3.93 19.16
C GLN A 419 1.52 5.24 18.48
N TRP A 420 1.27 5.42 17.18
CA TRP A 420 1.68 6.61 16.44
C TRP A 420 1.13 7.91 17.02
N ASP A 421 1.98 8.94 17.06
CA ASP A 421 1.64 10.28 17.54
C ASP A 421 1.94 11.30 16.43
N TRP A 422 0.88 11.85 15.82
CA TRP A 422 1.00 12.91 14.81
C TRP A 422 -0.06 14.01 14.93
N LEU A 423 -1.23 13.84 14.31
CA LEU A 423 -2.40 14.73 14.51
C LEU A 423 -2.99 14.52 15.90
N ASP A 424 -3.09 13.25 16.28
CA ASP A 424 -3.57 12.75 17.55
C ASP A 424 -2.71 11.57 18.00
N GLN A 425 -2.79 11.23 19.29
CA GLN A 425 -2.22 9.99 19.82
C GLN A 425 -3.15 8.83 19.49
N SER A 426 -2.67 7.83 18.75
CA SER A 426 -3.37 6.56 18.59
C SER A 426 -3.04 5.55 19.70
N TYR A 427 -3.86 4.53 19.81
CA TYR A 427 -3.72 3.42 20.76
C TYR A 427 -3.83 2.08 20.06
N ARG A 428 -3.13 1.07 20.59
CA ARG A 428 -3.05 -0.27 20.01
C ARG A 428 -4.41 -0.95 19.99
N ILE A 429 -4.86 -1.40 18.82
CA ILE A 429 -6.05 -2.26 18.69
C ILE A 429 -5.71 -3.67 19.20
N ASP A 430 -6.60 -4.26 20.01
CA ASP A 430 -6.57 -5.70 20.30
C ASP A 430 -7.11 -6.47 19.08
N ALA A 431 -6.19 -6.77 18.15
CA ALA A 431 -6.50 -7.48 16.91
C ALA A 431 -7.15 -8.85 17.18
N ARG A 432 -6.74 -9.55 18.25
CA ARG A 432 -7.28 -10.87 18.58
C ARG A 432 -8.75 -10.77 18.95
N ARG A 433 -9.10 -9.88 19.86
CA ARG A 433 -10.50 -9.65 20.27
C ARG A 433 -11.35 -9.15 19.11
N ASP A 434 -10.82 -8.23 18.30
CA ASP A 434 -11.54 -7.65 17.16
C ASP A 434 -11.88 -8.72 16.11
N LEU A 435 -10.93 -9.61 15.78
CA LEU A 435 -11.15 -10.77 14.91
C LEU A 435 -12.13 -11.79 15.50
N VAL A 436 -12.00 -12.12 16.78
CA VAL A 436 -12.88 -13.10 17.45
C VAL A 436 -14.34 -12.63 17.48
N SER A 437 -14.56 -11.34 17.72
CA SER A 437 -15.90 -10.73 17.76
C SER A 437 -16.56 -10.58 16.38
N GLY A 438 -15.75 -10.61 15.31
CA GLY A 438 -16.16 -10.27 13.95
C GLY A 438 -16.43 -8.78 13.70
N ASP A 439 -16.11 -7.88 14.65
CA ASP A 439 -16.30 -6.43 14.49
C ASP A 439 -15.49 -5.91 13.28
N ILE A 440 -14.22 -6.28 13.16
CA ILE A 440 -13.38 -5.94 12.00
C ILE A 440 -13.99 -6.37 10.66
N ALA A 441 -14.55 -7.59 10.59
CA ALA A 441 -15.17 -8.11 9.38
C ALA A 441 -16.43 -7.29 9.01
N ARG A 442 -17.23 -6.88 10.00
CA ARG A 442 -18.39 -6.00 9.78
C ARG A 442 -18.00 -4.62 9.28
N ARG A 443 -16.93 -4.01 9.83
CA ARG A 443 -16.44 -2.70 9.36
C ARG A 443 -15.99 -2.76 7.90
N PHE A 444 -15.33 -3.85 7.47
CA PHE A 444 -14.96 -4.05 6.06
C PHE A 444 -16.16 -4.35 5.15
N ALA A 445 -17.14 -5.11 5.64
CA ALA A 445 -18.37 -5.38 4.89
C ALA A 445 -19.13 -4.06 4.63
N ARG A 446 -19.26 -3.21 5.64
CA ARG A 446 -19.86 -1.88 5.53
C ARG A 446 -19.17 -1.02 4.47
N LEU A 447 -17.84 -0.95 4.47
CA LEU A 447 -17.10 -0.22 3.42
C LEU A 447 -17.48 -0.73 2.02
N ARG A 448 -17.59 -2.05 1.84
CA ARG A 448 -17.95 -2.65 0.55
C ARG A 448 -19.39 -2.32 0.13
N GLU A 449 -20.30 -2.29 1.08
CA GLU A 449 -21.73 -2.00 0.86
C GLU A 449 -21.96 -0.52 0.49
N GLU A 450 -21.21 0.39 1.11
CA GLU A 450 -21.37 1.84 0.93
C GLU A 450 -20.67 2.37 -0.35
N THR A 451 -19.66 1.66 -0.87
CA THR A 451 -18.84 2.14 -1.99
C THR A 451 -19.17 1.49 -3.34
N ASP A 452 -18.84 2.15 -4.46
CA ASP A 452 -18.98 1.56 -5.79
C ASP A 452 -18.11 0.30 -5.91
N PRO A 453 -18.56 -0.78 -6.57
CA PRO A 453 -17.80 -2.02 -6.71
C PRO A 453 -16.44 -1.89 -7.42
N ALA A 454 -16.14 -0.74 -8.04
CA ALA A 454 -14.80 -0.44 -8.52
C ALA A 454 -13.76 -0.37 -7.40
N LEU A 455 -14.17 -0.04 -6.17
CA LEU A 455 -13.35 -0.20 -4.98
C LEU A 455 -13.41 -1.67 -4.54
N ASN A 456 -12.38 -2.43 -4.91
CA ASN A 456 -12.30 -3.85 -4.60
C ASN A 456 -10.95 -4.25 -3.99
N THR A 457 -10.07 -3.28 -3.73
CA THR A 457 -8.73 -3.50 -3.19
C THR A 457 -8.52 -2.72 -1.90
N LEU A 458 -7.83 -3.33 -0.94
CA LEU A 458 -7.48 -2.71 0.35
C LEU A 458 -5.96 -2.66 0.49
N TYR A 459 -5.43 -1.52 0.95
CA TYR A 459 -4.06 -1.39 1.41
C TYR A 459 -4.03 -1.40 2.93
N LEU A 460 -3.48 -2.47 3.52
CA LEU A 460 -3.40 -2.68 4.96
C LEU A 460 -2.08 -2.12 5.48
N ASP A 461 -2.15 -0.99 6.17
CA ASP A 461 -1.00 -0.29 6.76
C ASP A 461 -0.65 -0.84 8.14
N VAL A 462 0.65 -0.86 8.47
CA VAL A 462 1.23 -1.23 9.78
C VAL A 462 0.82 -2.61 10.32
N PHE A 463 0.13 -3.45 9.52
CA PHE A 463 -0.34 -4.76 9.98
C PHE A 463 0.81 -5.77 10.02
N ARG A 464 1.40 -5.94 11.22
CA ARG A 464 2.58 -6.79 11.46
C ARG A 464 2.26 -8.17 12.02
N GLU A 465 0.99 -8.45 12.30
CA GLU A 465 0.55 -9.72 12.86
C GLU A 465 0.92 -10.91 11.97
N SER A 466 1.11 -12.07 12.59
CA SER A 466 1.42 -13.35 11.93
C SER A 466 0.51 -14.46 12.48
N GLY A 467 0.53 -15.63 11.86
CA GLY A 467 -0.23 -16.79 12.34
C GLY A 467 -1.72 -16.51 12.27
N TRP A 468 -2.47 -16.94 13.30
CA TRP A 468 -3.92 -16.93 13.25
C TRP A 468 -4.53 -15.54 13.02
N ASN A 469 -3.96 -14.48 13.62
CA ASN A 469 -4.46 -13.12 13.41
C ASN A 469 -4.39 -12.71 11.92
N SER A 470 -3.26 -13.01 11.27
CA SER A 470 -3.04 -12.72 9.85
C SER A 470 -3.90 -13.61 8.95
N ASP A 471 -3.95 -14.92 9.20
CA ASP A 471 -4.74 -15.86 8.41
C ASP A 471 -6.25 -15.57 8.51
N ARG A 472 -6.75 -15.30 9.71
CA ARG A 472 -8.16 -15.00 9.94
C ARG A 472 -8.59 -13.71 9.25
N LEU A 473 -7.76 -12.66 9.32
CA LEU A 473 -8.03 -11.41 8.59
C LEU A 473 -8.05 -11.66 7.08
N GLN A 474 -7.04 -12.36 6.54
CA GLN A 474 -6.99 -12.71 5.11
C GLN A 474 -8.23 -13.49 4.65
N ARG A 475 -8.70 -14.45 5.45
CA ARG A 475 -9.93 -15.19 5.15
C ARG A 475 -11.15 -14.29 5.14
N HIS A 476 -11.36 -13.47 6.18
CA HIS A 476 -12.48 -12.54 6.23
C HIS A 476 -12.51 -11.61 5.01
N LEU A 477 -11.37 -11.06 4.62
CA LEU A 477 -11.27 -10.18 3.47
C LEU A 477 -11.50 -10.92 2.15
N ARG A 478 -10.92 -12.11 1.98
CA ARG A 478 -11.09 -12.94 0.79
C ARG A 478 -12.54 -13.41 0.62
N ASP A 479 -13.21 -13.80 1.70
CA ASP A 479 -14.62 -14.24 1.69
C ASP A 479 -15.56 -13.10 1.28
N GLN A 480 -15.18 -11.85 1.56
CA GLN A 480 -15.88 -10.65 1.09
C GLN A 480 -15.49 -10.24 -0.35
N GLY A 481 -14.49 -10.89 -0.96
CA GLY A 481 -14.01 -10.57 -2.31
C GLY A 481 -13.08 -9.36 -2.38
N TRP A 482 -12.37 -9.03 -1.30
CA TRP A 482 -11.33 -8.01 -1.29
C TRP A 482 -10.01 -8.54 -1.86
N GLN A 483 -9.40 -7.75 -2.75
CA GLN A 483 -7.99 -7.87 -3.09
C GLN A 483 -7.14 -7.15 -2.03
N ILE A 484 -5.95 -7.67 -1.74
CA ILE A 484 -5.15 -7.20 -0.61
C ILE A 484 -3.80 -6.70 -1.10
N THR A 485 -3.42 -5.52 -0.63
CA THR A 485 -2.06 -4.97 -0.70
C THR A 485 -1.63 -4.56 0.70
N THR A 486 -0.33 -4.44 0.94
CA THR A 486 0.22 -4.27 2.30
C THR A 486 1.35 -3.26 2.34
N GLU A 487 1.66 -2.76 3.53
CA GLU A 487 2.86 -1.94 3.72
C GLU A 487 4.16 -2.74 3.53
N TRP A 488 4.25 -3.90 4.19
CA TRP A 488 5.47 -4.71 4.28
C TRP A 488 5.47 -5.90 3.34
N GLY A 489 6.64 -6.27 2.82
CA GLY A 489 6.79 -7.44 1.92
C GLY A 489 6.37 -8.77 2.55
N HIS A 490 6.47 -8.92 3.88
CA HIS A 490 6.05 -10.13 4.60
C HIS A 490 4.56 -10.16 4.97
N GLY A 491 3.84 -9.03 4.81
CA GLY A 491 2.49 -8.86 5.32
C GLY A 491 1.48 -9.72 4.55
N LEU A 492 0.57 -10.38 5.27
CA LEU A 492 -0.60 -11.09 4.69
C LEU A 492 -0.24 -11.98 3.49
N GLU A 493 0.87 -12.73 3.60
CA GLU A 493 1.61 -13.24 2.44
C GLU A 493 0.75 -14.03 1.45
N ARG A 494 -0.15 -14.91 1.90
CA ARG A 494 -0.94 -15.76 0.98
C ARG A 494 -1.94 -14.95 0.13
N SER A 495 -2.24 -13.71 0.49
CA SER A 495 -3.25 -12.88 -0.18
C SER A 495 -2.73 -11.56 -0.73
N ALA A 496 -1.56 -11.08 -0.30
CA ALA A 496 -0.99 -9.82 -0.76
C ALA A 496 -0.61 -9.86 -2.26
N LEU A 497 -1.02 -8.84 -3.01
CA LEU A 497 -0.66 -8.60 -4.42
C LEU A 497 0.49 -7.61 -4.59
N TRP A 498 0.63 -6.66 -3.67
CA TRP A 498 1.57 -5.55 -3.77
C TRP A 498 1.99 -5.13 -2.37
N SER A 499 3.27 -4.77 -2.22
CA SER A 499 3.82 -4.22 -0.99
C SER A 499 4.42 -2.83 -1.24
N HIS A 500 4.08 -1.86 -0.38
CA HIS A 500 4.57 -0.49 -0.53
C HIS A 500 6.09 -0.40 -0.42
N TRP A 501 6.66 -0.97 0.63
CA TRP A 501 8.11 -0.94 0.87
C TRP A 501 8.90 -1.78 -0.14
N ALA A 502 8.24 -2.69 -0.86
CA ALA A 502 8.87 -3.37 -1.98
C ALA A 502 8.98 -2.44 -3.21
N ASN A 503 7.97 -1.61 -3.47
CA ASN A 503 7.84 -0.84 -4.71
C ASN A 503 8.31 0.61 -4.62
N GLU A 504 8.38 1.18 -3.42
CA GLU A 504 9.01 2.47 -3.14
C GLU A 504 10.42 2.20 -2.58
N THR A 505 11.39 2.01 -3.48
CA THR A 505 12.72 1.49 -3.11
C THR A 505 13.57 2.46 -2.30
N ASP A 506 13.14 3.71 -2.17
CA ASP A 506 13.79 4.72 -1.33
C ASP A 506 13.33 4.61 0.14
N TYR A 507 12.33 3.76 0.43
CA TYR A 507 11.90 3.47 1.79
C TYR A 507 12.77 2.43 2.49
N GLY A 508 12.96 2.68 3.78
CA GLY A 508 13.57 1.73 4.69
C GLY A 508 15.04 1.42 4.42
N PRO A 509 15.70 0.77 5.40
CA PRO A 509 16.95 0.09 5.14
C PRO A 509 16.74 -1.10 4.19
N ASP A 510 17.81 -1.53 3.54
CA ASP A 510 17.84 -2.74 2.71
C ASP A 510 17.44 -4.03 3.47
N THR A 511 17.33 -3.97 4.80
CA THR A 511 16.91 -5.07 5.67
C THR A 511 15.40 -5.26 5.79
N SER A 512 14.57 -4.36 5.23
CA SER A 512 13.11 -4.34 5.48
C SER A 512 12.25 -4.01 4.25
N ARG A 513 12.75 -4.21 3.03
CA ARG A 513 12.05 -3.86 1.78
C ARG A 513 11.11 -4.98 1.30
N GLY A 514 11.47 -5.68 0.22
CA GLY A 514 10.70 -6.78 -0.34
C GLY A 514 11.26 -8.16 -0.02
N ILE A 515 10.50 -9.22 -0.31
CA ILE A 515 10.89 -10.61 -0.14
C ILE A 515 12.11 -10.92 -1.01
N ASN A 516 13.17 -11.44 -0.39
CA ASN A 516 14.39 -11.86 -1.05
C ASN A 516 14.51 -13.39 -1.05
N SER A 517 13.88 -14.01 -2.05
CA SER A 517 13.90 -15.46 -2.25
C SER A 517 13.68 -15.76 -3.74
N ARG A 518 14.55 -16.60 -4.32
CA ARG A 518 14.43 -17.07 -5.70
C ARG A 518 13.28 -18.06 -5.82
N LEU A 519 13.10 -18.97 -4.87
CA LEU A 519 11.98 -19.91 -4.90
C LEU A 519 10.62 -19.18 -4.81
N ILE A 520 10.45 -18.25 -3.86
CA ILE A 520 9.18 -17.52 -3.69
C ILE A 520 8.93 -16.62 -4.90
N ARG A 521 9.95 -15.92 -5.42
CA ARG A 521 9.81 -15.12 -6.65
C ARG A 521 9.53 -16.00 -7.86
N PHE A 522 10.15 -17.17 -7.99
CA PHE A 522 9.82 -18.12 -9.05
C PHE A 522 8.34 -18.51 -9.00
N LEU A 523 7.81 -18.86 -7.82
CA LEU A 523 6.40 -19.23 -7.64
C LEU A 523 5.44 -18.07 -7.95
N HIS A 524 5.73 -16.86 -7.45
CA HIS A 524 4.79 -15.75 -7.40
C HIS A 524 5.15 -14.52 -8.25
N HIS A 525 6.19 -14.57 -9.10
CA HIS A 525 6.58 -13.43 -9.95
C HIS A 525 5.39 -12.80 -10.67
N HIS A 526 4.60 -13.63 -11.35
CA HIS A 526 3.41 -13.25 -12.10
C HIS A 526 2.19 -12.89 -11.23
N HIS A 527 2.24 -13.16 -9.93
CA HIS A 527 1.13 -12.93 -9.01
C HIS A 527 1.22 -11.63 -8.23
N LYS A 528 2.45 -11.15 -7.94
CA LYS A 528 2.67 -10.14 -6.88
C LYS A 528 3.84 -9.19 -7.18
N ASP A 529 3.77 -7.98 -6.66
CA ASP A 529 4.90 -7.05 -6.51
C ASP A 529 5.27 -6.88 -5.04
N VAL A 530 5.90 -7.91 -4.46
CA VAL A 530 6.32 -7.90 -3.05
C VAL A 530 7.81 -8.19 -2.88
N PHE A 531 8.54 -8.27 -3.98
CA PHE A 531 9.92 -8.76 -4.02
C PHE A 531 10.94 -7.65 -3.88
N ALA A 532 12.09 -7.98 -3.31
CA ALA A 532 13.22 -7.06 -3.31
C ALA A 532 13.66 -6.71 -4.74
N ASP A 533 14.12 -5.48 -4.96
CA ASP A 533 14.73 -5.01 -6.21
C ASP A 533 16.18 -5.51 -6.38
N LYS A 534 16.44 -6.78 -6.05
CA LYS A 534 17.75 -7.44 -6.14
C LYS A 534 17.66 -8.76 -6.91
N TRP A 535 18.83 -9.26 -7.28
CA TRP A 535 19.20 -10.51 -7.97
C TRP A 535 18.10 -11.52 -8.34
N PRO A 536 18.15 -11.98 -9.60
CA PRO A 536 18.65 -11.27 -10.78
C PRO A 536 17.90 -9.98 -11.04
N THR A 537 18.68 -8.99 -11.44
CA THR A 537 18.22 -7.71 -11.98
C THR A 537 17.47 -7.88 -13.30
N LEU A 538 17.58 -9.03 -13.98
CA LEU A 538 16.94 -9.33 -15.27
C LEU A 538 15.43 -9.11 -15.27
N LEU A 539 14.73 -9.45 -14.18
CA LEU A 539 13.28 -9.32 -14.09
C LEU A 539 12.79 -7.86 -14.04
N GLY A 540 13.69 -6.90 -13.81
CA GLY A 540 13.32 -5.52 -13.51
C GLY A 540 12.54 -5.40 -12.20
N HIS A 541 11.95 -4.24 -11.98
CA HIS A 541 11.15 -3.95 -10.80
C HIS A 541 10.00 -2.99 -11.15
N GLY A 542 8.79 -3.26 -10.67
CA GLY A 542 7.57 -2.52 -11.01
C GLY A 542 7.47 -1.10 -10.42
N ARG A 543 8.60 -0.46 -10.09
CA ARG A 543 8.76 0.68 -9.16
C ARG A 543 7.58 1.65 -9.17
N MET A 544 7.18 2.06 -7.98
CA MET A 544 6.22 3.13 -7.78
C MET A 544 6.92 4.49 -7.81
N GLY A 545 6.30 5.45 -8.48
CA GLY A 545 6.57 6.88 -8.27
C GLY A 545 5.33 7.56 -7.69
N ASN A 546 5.44 8.84 -7.32
CA ASN A 546 4.27 9.65 -6.99
C ASN A 546 4.46 11.12 -7.34
N PHE A 547 3.37 11.85 -7.55
CA PHE A 547 3.35 13.31 -7.74
C PHE A 547 2.14 13.97 -7.08
N GLU A 548 1.35 13.22 -6.33
CA GLU A 548 0.09 13.67 -5.70
C GLU A 548 0.25 13.83 -4.18
N GLY A 549 1.46 14.21 -3.73
CA GLY A 549 1.72 14.71 -2.38
C GLY A 549 2.28 13.71 -1.38
N TRP A 550 2.15 12.40 -1.61
CA TRP A 550 2.72 11.39 -0.70
C TRP A 550 4.23 11.61 -0.48
N VAL A 551 4.65 11.69 0.79
CA VAL A 551 6.01 12.07 1.24
C VAL A 551 6.60 13.29 0.53
N GLY A 552 5.73 14.26 0.20
CA GLY A 552 6.12 15.50 -0.46
C GLY A 552 6.50 15.36 -1.94
N LYS A 553 6.26 14.19 -2.56
CA LYS A 553 6.55 13.99 -3.99
C LYS A 553 5.45 14.64 -4.84
N THR A 554 5.84 15.65 -5.62
CA THR A 554 4.93 16.47 -6.44
C THR A 554 5.39 16.61 -7.90
N ASP A 555 6.48 15.94 -8.30
CA ASP A 555 7.09 16.07 -9.63
C ASP A 555 6.47 15.10 -10.64
N TRP A 556 5.68 15.62 -11.59
CA TRP A 556 5.05 14.85 -12.67
C TRP A 556 6.08 14.15 -13.58
N TYR A 557 7.20 14.81 -13.88
CA TYR A 557 8.20 14.28 -14.81
C TYR A 557 8.98 13.11 -14.19
N ALA A 558 9.29 13.20 -12.90
CA ALA A 558 9.91 12.10 -12.16
C ALA A 558 8.99 10.86 -12.15
N PHE A 559 7.71 11.06 -11.78
CA PHE A 559 6.69 10.01 -11.84
C PHE A 559 6.55 9.40 -13.24
N HIS A 560 6.42 10.24 -14.27
CA HIS A 560 6.23 9.78 -15.64
C HIS A 560 7.44 9.00 -16.16
N THR A 561 8.65 9.37 -15.79
CA THR A 561 9.88 8.67 -16.20
C THR A 561 9.91 7.24 -15.69
N ILE A 562 9.56 7.02 -14.40
CA ILE A 562 9.57 5.69 -13.75
C ILE A 562 8.66 4.69 -14.48
N ILE A 563 7.53 5.14 -15.01
CA ILE A 563 6.59 4.29 -15.78
C ILE A 563 7.32 3.61 -16.94
N TRP A 564 8.12 4.37 -17.69
CA TRP A 564 8.75 3.91 -18.92
C TRP A 564 10.11 3.25 -18.68
N THR A 565 10.86 3.64 -17.65
CA THR A 565 12.17 3.06 -17.35
C THR A 565 12.08 1.75 -16.58
N ASP A 566 11.14 1.65 -15.63
CA ASP A 566 11.11 0.57 -14.65
C ASP A 566 9.82 -0.24 -14.75
N ALA A 567 8.67 0.42 -14.58
CA ALA A 567 7.41 -0.27 -14.37
C ALA A 567 6.95 -1.08 -15.59
N LEU A 568 6.84 -0.45 -16.77
CA LEU A 568 6.33 -1.11 -17.97
C LEU A 568 7.18 -2.33 -18.39
N PRO A 569 8.52 -2.26 -18.47
CA PRO A 569 9.34 -3.42 -18.81
C PRO A 569 9.28 -4.54 -17.76
N ALA A 570 9.17 -4.22 -16.47
CA ALA A 570 9.02 -5.23 -15.42
C ALA A 570 7.66 -5.94 -15.52
N LYS A 571 6.59 -5.16 -15.74
CA LYS A 571 5.23 -5.64 -15.91
C LYS A 571 5.03 -6.48 -17.15
N TYR A 572 5.75 -6.16 -18.22
CA TYR A 572 5.80 -6.99 -19.43
C TYR A 572 6.29 -8.41 -19.12
N LEU A 573 7.36 -8.55 -18.32
CA LEU A 573 7.88 -9.85 -17.88
C LEU A 573 7.01 -10.53 -16.82
N GLN A 574 6.15 -9.78 -16.13
CA GLN A 574 5.23 -10.31 -15.12
C GLN A 574 4.03 -11.06 -15.74
N ALA A 575 3.80 -10.91 -17.04
CA ALA A 575 2.62 -11.45 -17.72
C ALA A 575 2.46 -12.98 -17.61
N TYR A 576 3.57 -13.72 -17.51
CA TYR A 576 3.57 -15.18 -17.44
C TYR A 576 4.41 -15.70 -16.27
N PRO A 577 4.09 -16.90 -15.74
CA PRO A 577 4.94 -17.58 -14.78
C PRO A 577 6.36 -17.82 -15.33
N ILE A 578 7.35 -17.84 -14.44
CA ILE A 578 8.72 -18.20 -14.82
C ILE A 578 8.78 -19.70 -15.10
N ARG A 579 9.40 -20.10 -16.21
CA ARG A 579 9.59 -21.50 -16.61
C ARG A 579 10.97 -22.00 -16.22
N THR A 580 12.02 -21.27 -16.62
CA THR A 580 13.40 -21.57 -16.20
C THR A 580 14.07 -20.30 -15.69
N TRP A 581 14.98 -20.47 -14.75
CA TRP A 581 15.73 -19.39 -14.14
C TRP A 581 17.21 -19.80 -14.14
N GLY A 582 18.01 -19.28 -15.06
CA GLY A 582 19.45 -19.46 -15.11
C GLY A 582 20.21 -18.28 -14.52
N ALA A 583 21.55 -18.31 -14.64
CA ALA A 583 22.41 -17.20 -14.22
C ALA A 583 22.26 -15.98 -15.14
N HIS A 584 22.18 -16.22 -16.45
CA HIS A 584 22.17 -15.19 -17.50
C HIS A 584 20.88 -15.13 -18.31
N GLU A 585 19.95 -16.07 -18.12
CA GLU A 585 18.68 -16.10 -18.84
C GLU A 585 17.56 -16.57 -17.93
N ILE A 586 16.39 -15.95 -18.05
CA ILE A 586 15.13 -16.40 -17.45
C ILE A 586 14.11 -16.55 -18.58
N THR A 587 13.46 -17.70 -18.65
CA THR A 587 12.39 -17.97 -19.61
C THR A 587 11.04 -18.00 -18.91
N PHE A 588 9.98 -17.67 -19.65
CA PHE A 588 8.62 -17.63 -19.14
C PHE A 588 7.75 -18.67 -19.83
N GLU A 589 6.72 -19.12 -19.10
CA GLU A 589 5.64 -19.90 -19.67
C GLU A 589 4.85 -19.06 -20.71
N GLY A 590 3.95 -19.72 -21.43
CA GLY A 590 3.10 -19.06 -22.43
C GLY A 590 3.52 -19.31 -23.89
N PRO A 591 2.63 -18.99 -24.84
CA PRO A 591 2.79 -19.37 -26.25
C PRO A 591 3.89 -18.58 -26.98
N THR A 592 4.37 -17.48 -26.40
CA THR A 592 5.30 -16.55 -27.04
C THR A 592 6.77 -16.82 -26.74
N ARG A 593 7.09 -17.82 -25.90
CA ARG A 593 8.47 -18.17 -25.53
C ARG A 593 9.29 -16.94 -25.11
N THR A 594 8.70 -16.10 -24.27
CA THR A 594 9.38 -14.89 -23.80
C THR A 594 10.59 -15.28 -22.96
N SER A 595 11.72 -14.59 -23.15
CA SER A 595 12.90 -14.69 -22.28
C SER A 595 13.55 -13.34 -22.05
N VAL A 596 14.26 -13.22 -20.93
CA VAL A 596 15.12 -12.08 -20.62
C VAL A 596 16.53 -12.58 -20.34
N SER A 597 17.53 -11.95 -20.94
CA SER A 597 18.93 -12.37 -20.86
C SER A 597 19.89 -11.19 -20.77
N ASP A 598 21.04 -11.39 -20.12
CA ASP A 598 22.20 -10.48 -20.17
C ASP A 598 23.46 -11.14 -20.75
N ALA A 599 23.33 -12.32 -21.36
CA ALA A 599 24.46 -13.09 -21.89
C ALA A 599 25.28 -12.33 -22.95
N GLU A 600 24.67 -11.34 -23.62
CA GLU A 600 25.32 -10.48 -24.62
C GLU A 600 25.82 -9.13 -24.04
N GLY A 601 25.95 -9.03 -22.71
CA GLY A 601 26.51 -7.86 -22.02
C GLY A 601 25.51 -6.72 -21.73
N SER A 602 24.28 -6.80 -22.27
CA SER A 602 23.16 -5.90 -21.92
C SER A 602 21.89 -6.70 -21.65
N ARG A 603 21.00 -6.17 -20.78
CA ARG A 603 19.67 -6.75 -20.57
C ARG A 603 18.85 -6.67 -21.86
N ARG A 604 18.40 -7.82 -22.34
CA ARG A 604 17.58 -7.97 -23.54
C ARG A 604 16.35 -8.81 -23.27
N ILE A 605 15.22 -8.44 -23.87
CA ILE A 605 13.99 -9.24 -23.82
C ILE A 605 13.68 -9.70 -25.25
N THR A 606 13.50 -11.00 -25.39
CA THR A 606 13.03 -11.63 -26.63
C THR A 606 11.61 -12.13 -26.43
N THR A 607 10.74 -11.91 -27.39
CA THR A 607 9.36 -12.43 -27.40
C THR A 607 8.99 -12.88 -28.79
N ASP A 608 8.50 -14.11 -28.91
CA ASP A 608 8.13 -14.74 -30.18
C ASP A 608 9.29 -14.71 -31.19
N GLY A 609 10.51 -15.00 -30.71
CA GLY A 609 11.75 -14.98 -31.50
C GLY A 609 12.24 -13.59 -31.91
N ARG A 610 11.63 -12.51 -31.42
CA ARG A 610 12.00 -11.12 -31.75
C ARG A 610 12.60 -10.40 -30.56
N LEU A 611 13.67 -9.63 -30.78
CA LEU A 611 14.16 -8.66 -29.80
C LEU A 611 13.12 -7.54 -29.63
N VAL A 612 12.63 -7.34 -28.41
CA VAL A 612 11.63 -6.30 -28.08
C VAL A 612 12.15 -5.27 -27.07
N TYR A 613 13.25 -5.55 -26.39
CA TYR A 613 13.94 -4.64 -25.47
C TYR A 613 15.45 -4.87 -25.56
N ASP A 614 16.23 -3.79 -25.59
CA ASP A 614 17.69 -3.81 -25.53
C ASP A 614 18.23 -2.61 -24.74
N GLY A 615 18.82 -2.87 -23.58
CA GLY A 615 19.56 -1.86 -22.82
C GLY A 615 18.76 -0.61 -22.43
N GLY A 616 17.44 -0.73 -22.26
CA GLY A 616 16.54 0.38 -21.91
C GLY A 616 15.74 0.94 -23.09
N THR A 617 16.15 0.63 -24.34
CA THR A 617 15.43 1.01 -25.55
C THR A 617 14.55 -0.15 -26.01
N TYR A 618 13.28 0.08 -26.33
CA TYR A 618 12.36 -1.03 -26.60
C TYR A 618 11.25 -0.69 -27.58
N LEU A 619 10.64 -1.73 -28.16
CA LEU A 619 9.32 -1.72 -28.80
C LEU A 619 8.50 -2.89 -28.23
N LEU A 620 7.84 -2.65 -27.09
CA LEU A 620 7.14 -3.69 -26.35
C LEU A 620 5.71 -3.88 -26.89
N PRO A 621 5.31 -5.09 -27.28
CA PRO A 621 3.93 -5.35 -27.68
C PRO A 621 2.99 -5.37 -26.47
N TRP A 622 1.93 -4.55 -26.50
CA TRP A 622 0.98 -4.45 -25.40
C TRP A 622 -0.44 -4.77 -25.89
N GLU A 623 -1.11 -5.78 -25.34
CA GLU A 623 -0.82 -6.52 -24.10
C GLU A 623 0.16 -7.72 -24.30
N PRO A 624 1.07 -8.03 -23.35
CA PRO A 624 2.12 -9.05 -23.48
C PRO A 624 1.62 -10.49 -23.69
N ARG A 625 0.49 -10.89 -23.09
CA ARG A 625 -0.12 -12.20 -23.38
C ARG A 625 -0.66 -12.30 -24.81
N ARG A 626 -0.94 -11.16 -25.45
CA ARG A 626 -1.32 -11.04 -26.87
C ARG A 626 -0.17 -10.59 -27.78
N ALA A 627 1.09 -10.75 -27.36
CA ALA A 627 2.25 -10.17 -28.06
C ALA A 627 2.49 -10.60 -29.53
N THR A 628 1.79 -11.63 -30.02
CA THR A 628 1.85 -12.07 -31.43
C THR A 628 0.94 -11.26 -32.35
N ASP A 629 -0.14 -10.72 -31.79
CA ASP A 629 -1.13 -9.87 -32.45
C ASP A 629 -1.67 -8.81 -31.47
N PRO A 630 -0.81 -7.92 -30.93
CA PRO A 630 -1.22 -6.95 -29.93
C PRO A 630 -2.05 -5.82 -30.56
N ASP A 631 -2.83 -5.14 -29.71
CA ASP A 631 -3.59 -3.95 -30.11
C ASP A 631 -2.64 -2.78 -30.44
N LYS A 632 -1.53 -2.67 -29.70
CA LYS A 632 -0.54 -1.59 -29.85
C LYS A 632 0.86 -2.00 -29.39
N LEU A 633 1.86 -1.18 -29.69
CA LEU A 633 3.24 -1.33 -29.23
C LEU A 633 3.68 -0.04 -28.52
N TYR A 634 4.42 -0.14 -27.42
CA TYR A 634 5.05 1.02 -26.79
C TYR A 634 6.53 1.11 -27.16
N HIS A 635 6.97 2.29 -27.57
CA HIS A 635 8.36 2.59 -27.83
C HIS A 635 8.89 3.63 -26.84
N TYR A 636 10.07 3.37 -26.29
CA TYR A 636 10.81 4.31 -25.47
C TYR A 636 12.30 4.16 -25.74
N ASN A 637 13.01 5.28 -25.74
CA ASN A 637 14.46 5.32 -25.88
C ASN A 637 15.02 6.41 -24.96
N PRO A 638 15.66 6.04 -23.82
CA PRO A 638 16.22 7.00 -22.88
C PRO A 638 17.21 7.97 -23.52
N ARG A 639 17.98 7.50 -24.52
CA ARG A 639 19.03 8.28 -25.20
C ARG A 639 18.54 8.99 -26.46
N GLY A 640 17.33 8.67 -26.92
CA GLY A 640 16.80 9.13 -28.22
C GLY A 640 17.58 8.55 -29.42
N GLY A 641 17.25 9.04 -30.61
CA GLY A 641 17.83 8.60 -31.87
C GLY A 641 16.96 7.59 -32.62
N THR A 642 17.55 6.95 -33.63
CA THR A 642 16.84 6.09 -34.58
C THR A 642 17.09 4.62 -34.30
N THR A 643 16.03 3.83 -34.17
CA THR A 643 16.10 2.38 -33.91
C THR A 643 15.19 1.60 -34.85
N SER A 644 15.56 0.35 -35.18
CA SER A 644 14.79 -0.53 -36.06
C SER A 644 14.31 -1.77 -35.31
N TRP A 645 13.05 -2.15 -35.52
CA TRP A 645 12.38 -3.23 -34.78
C TRP A 645 11.55 -4.13 -35.69
N ALA A 646 11.56 -5.43 -35.43
CA ALA A 646 10.68 -6.39 -36.08
C ALA A 646 9.26 -6.34 -35.48
N LEU A 647 8.25 -6.22 -36.32
CA LEU A 647 6.85 -6.18 -35.90
C LEU A 647 6.35 -7.59 -35.50
N PRO A 648 5.29 -7.67 -34.66
CA PRO A 648 4.61 -8.94 -34.38
C PRO A 648 4.09 -9.60 -35.66
N ARG A 649 4.06 -10.94 -35.70
CA ARG A 649 3.60 -11.69 -36.88
C ARG A 649 2.18 -11.36 -37.33
N GLY A 650 1.28 -11.02 -36.41
CA GLY A 650 -0.08 -10.56 -36.72
C GLY A 650 -0.13 -9.23 -37.48
N TRP A 651 1.00 -8.49 -37.50
CA TRP A 651 1.16 -7.23 -38.23
C TRP A 651 1.90 -7.41 -39.56
N SER A 652 2.20 -8.64 -39.98
CA SER A 652 3.00 -8.95 -41.20
C SER A 652 2.42 -8.39 -42.50
N ALA A 653 1.09 -8.24 -42.59
CA ALA A 653 0.41 -7.65 -43.74
C ALA A 653 0.45 -6.11 -43.76
N ALA A 654 0.89 -5.45 -42.69
CA ALA A 654 0.93 -4.00 -42.60
C ALA A 654 1.98 -3.43 -43.57
N ARG A 655 1.56 -2.49 -44.43
CA ARG A 655 2.47 -1.72 -45.31
C ARG A 655 3.00 -0.46 -44.63
N ALA A 656 2.30 -0.01 -43.60
CA ALA A 656 2.67 1.12 -42.75
C ALA A 656 2.02 0.94 -41.38
N VAL A 657 2.58 1.59 -40.36
CA VAL A 657 2.01 1.74 -39.01
C VAL A 657 1.95 3.22 -38.64
N TYR A 658 1.31 3.54 -37.52
CA TYR A 658 1.13 4.91 -37.05
C TYR A 658 1.71 5.06 -35.65
N ALA A 659 2.73 5.89 -35.51
CA ALA A 659 3.33 6.24 -34.23
C ALA A 659 2.79 7.58 -33.72
N TYR A 660 2.57 7.68 -32.42
CA TYR A 660 2.12 8.87 -31.73
C TYR A 660 3.04 9.16 -30.56
N ARG A 661 3.45 10.41 -30.41
CA ARG A 661 4.10 10.87 -29.18
C ARG A 661 3.07 10.92 -28.06
N LEU A 662 3.41 10.37 -26.91
CA LEU A 662 2.58 10.46 -25.72
C LEU A 662 2.94 11.71 -24.90
N THR A 663 1.91 12.46 -24.53
CA THR A 663 1.98 13.58 -23.57
C THR A 663 0.80 13.48 -22.62
N ASP A 664 0.77 14.31 -21.59
CA ASP A 664 -0.40 14.45 -20.71
C ASP A 664 -1.67 15.00 -21.40
N GLN A 665 -1.55 15.43 -22.66
CA GLN A 665 -2.68 15.73 -23.57
C GLN A 665 -3.06 14.55 -24.46
N GLY A 666 -2.38 13.41 -24.33
CA GLY A 666 -2.66 12.21 -25.09
C GLY A 666 -1.71 11.94 -26.25
N ARG A 667 -2.26 11.33 -27.31
CA ARG A 667 -1.58 10.98 -28.55
C ARG A 667 -1.43 12.23 -29.41
N THR A 668 -0.20 12.66 -29.61
CA THR A 668 0.15 13.83 -30.44
C THR A 668 1.12 13.45 -31.55
N GLN A 669 1.34 14.35 -32.52
CA GLN A 669 2.37 14.21 -33.56
C GLN A 669 2.29 12.87 -34.32
N GLU A 670 1.11 12.55 -34.87
CA GLU A 670 0.91 11.34 -35.69
C GLU A 670 1.96 11.25 -36.80
N THR A 671 2.65 10.12 -36.84
CA THR A 671 3.67 9.83 -37.85
C THR A 671 3.36 8.49 -38.49
N ARG A 672 3.10 8.49 -39.81
CA ARG A 672 2.95 7.26 -40.59
C ARG A 672 4.34 6.71 -40.92
N ILE A 673 4.64 5.50 -40.45
CA ILE A 673 5.94 4.84 -40.63
C ILE A 673 5.78 3.70 -41.63
N PRO A 674 6.52 3.68 -42.76
CA PRO A 674 6.48 2.56 -43.70
C PRO A 674 7.05 1.29 -43.08
N VAL A 675 6.49 0.15 -43.46
CA VAL A 675 7.00 -1.18 -43.08
C VAL A 675 7.78 -1.74 -44.25
N SER A 676 9.04 -2.12 -44.02
CA SER A 676 9.88 -2.86 -44.97
C SER A 676 10.34 -4.15 -44.33
N ASP A 677 10.17 -5.27 -45.01
CA ASP A 677 10.62 -6.60 -44.55
C ASP A 677 10.13 -6.97 -43.14
N GLY A 678 8.89 -6.58 -42.82
CA GLY A 678 8.27 -6.80 -41.51
C GLY A 678 8.85 -5.95 -40.38
N ARG A 679 9.63 -4.91 -40.69
CA ARG A 679 10.29 -4.02 -39.72
C ARG A 679 9.83 -2.57 -39.86
N ILE A 680 9.98 -1.84 -38.76
CA ILE A 680 9.85 -0.38 -38.73
C ILE A 680 11.14 0.26 -38.26
N THR A 681 11.38 1.50 -38.69
CA THR A 681 12.45 2.36 -38.19
C THR A 681 11.83 3.62 -37.60
N LEU A 682 12.12 3.91 -36.34
CA LEU A 682 11.50 5.00 -35.58
C LEU A 682 12.59 5.88 -34.97
N THR A 683 12.48 7.20 -35.21
CA THR A 683 13.33 8.22 -34.59
C THR A 683 12.62 8.82 -33.39
N ALA A 684 13.14 8.58 -32.20
CA ALA A 684 12.58 9.02 -30.93
C ALA A 684 13.40 10.17 -30.31
N ARG A 685 12.72 11.08 -29.62
CA ARG A 685 13.38 12.05 -28.74
C ARG A 685 13.86 11.35 -27.45
N PRO A 686 14.97 11.80 -26.84
CA PRO A 686 15.45 11.24 -25.58
C PRO A 686 14.38 11.32 -24.49
N GLY A 687 14.11 10.20 -23.82
CA GLY A 687 13.19 10.15 -22.68
C GLY A 687 11.72 10.40 -23.04
N VAL A 688 11.32 10.27 -24.31
CA VAL A 688 9.93 10.45 -24.75
C VAL A 688 9.33 9.11 -25.13
N ALA A 689 8.14 8.83 -24.60
CA ALA A 689 7.37 7.64 -24.93
C ALA A 689 6.51 7.84 -26.18
N TYR A 690 6.37 6.76 -26.94
CA TYR A 690 5.55 6.70 -28.13
C TYR A 690 4.67 5.45 -28.08
N VAL A 691 3.46 5.54 -28.65
CA VAL A 691 2.61 4.38 -28.93
C VAL A 691 2.50 4.18 -30.44
N VAL A 692 2.61 2.92 -30.88
CA VAL A 692 2.50 2.52 -32.27
C VAL A 692 1.24 1.67 -32.44
N HIS A 693 0.39 2.06 -33.39
CA HIS A 693 -0.83 1.36 -33.78
C HIS A 693 -0.70 0.81 -35.20
N ARG A 694 -1.31 -0.36 -35.45
CA ARG A 694 -1.25 -1.03 -36.77
C ARG A 694 -1.96 -0.21 -37.84
N THR A 695 -3.08 0.39 -37.46
CA THR A 695 -3.86 1.32 -38.25
C THR A 695 -3.89 2.66 -37.53
N LYS A 696 -4.50 3.68 -38.14
CA LYS A 696 -4.66 4.98 -37.47
C LYS A 696 -5.43 4.76 -36.17
N ALA A 697 -4.89 5.24 -35.05
CA ALA A 697 -5.55 5.09 -33.77
C ALA A 697 -6.92 5.80 -33.79
N PRO A 698 -7.94 5.30 -33.08
CA PRO A 698 -9.20 6.00 -32.93
C PRO A 698 -8.99 7.44 -32.42
N ALA A 699 -9.96 8.32 -32.65
CA ALA A 699 -9.94 9.64 -32.01
C ALA A 699 -9.86 9.46 -30.48
N GLN A 700 -9.13 10.35 -29.82
CA GLN A 700 -9.13 10.35 -28.36
C GLN A 700 -10.48 10.87 -27.87
N GLY A 701 -11.04 10.20 -26.86
CA GLY A 701 -12.26 10.69 -26.22
C GLY A 701 -11.99 12.00 -25.49
N ASP A 702 -12.99 12.87 -25.44
CA ASP A 702 -12.95 14.05 -24.58
C ASP A 702 -12.85 13.61 -23.12
N PRO A 703 -11.81 14.01 -22.38
CA PRO A 703 -11.68 13.68 -20.97
C PRO A 703 -12.79 14.27 -20.11
N HIS A 704 -13.51 15.31 -20.58
CA HIS A 704 -14.50 16.04 -19.79
C HIS A 704 -13.91 16.47 -18.44
N TRP A 705 -12.85 17.28 -18.49
CA TRP A 705 -12.17 17.81 -17.31
C TRP A 705 -13.17 18.50 -16.36
N GLY A 706 -13.12 18.16 -15.07
CA GLY A 706 -14.08 18.64 -14.08
C GLY A 706 -15.38 17.83 -13.98
N GLU A 707 -15.46 16.64 -14.59
CA GLU A 707 -16.62 15.73 -14.50
C GLU A 707 -17.07 15.52 -13.04
N GLY A 708 -18.37 15.69 -12.80
CA GLY A 708 -18.97 15.59 -11.47
C GLY A 708 -18.94 16.90 -10.68
N THR A 709 -18.13 17.87 -11.09
CA THR A 709 -18.10 19.21 -10.49
C THR A 709 -18.95 20.18 -11.31
N PRO A 710 -19.32 21.36 -10.77
CA PRO A 710 -20.01 22.39 -11.54
C PRO A 710 -19.06 23.26 -12.40
N VAL A 711 -17.76 22.98 -12.39
CA VAL A 711 -16.73 23.76 -13.09
C VAL A 711 -16.13 22.90 -14.20
N THR A 712 -16.10 23.42 -15.42
CA THR A 712 -15.36 22.76 -16.52
C THR A 712 -13.87 23.08 -16.37
N ASP A 713 -13.03 22.06 -16.45
CA ASP A 713 -11.57 22.15 -16.37
C ASP A 713 -11.01 22.95 -15.17
N PRO A 714 -11.35 22.55 -13.92
CA PRO A 714 -11.01 23.31 -12.71
C PRO A 714 -9.49 23.42 -12.45
N GLY A 715 -8.69 22.48 -12.97
CA GLY A 715 -7.23 22.43 -12.84
C GLY A 715 -6.47 22.78 -14.12
N PHE A 716 -7.16 23.40 -15.10
CA PHE A 716 -6.58 23.80 -16.40
C PHE A 716 -5.87 22.66 -17.16
N HIS A 717 -6.29 21.42 -16.94
CA HIS A 717 -5.70 20.21 -17.53
C HIS A 717 -5.88 20.12 -19.05
N SER A 718 -6.80 20.89 -19.65
CA SER A 718 -6.90 21.02 -21.11
C SER A 718 -5.67 21.68 -21.75
N GLY A 719 -4.88 22.41 -20.96
CA GLY A 719 -3.74 23.18 -21.46
C GLY A 719 -4.12 24.42 -22.27
N THR A 720 -5.41 24.76 -22.37
CA THR A 720 -5.90 25.94 -23.11
C THR A 720 -6.95 26.70 -22.30
N LEU A 721 -7.38 27.86 -22.80
CA LEU A 721 -8.52 28.61 -22.26
C LEU A 721 -9.76 28.43 -23.13
N ASP A 722 -9.80 27.39 -23.96
CA ASP A 722 -10.98 27.10 -24.75
C ASP A 722 -12.14 26.74 -23.83
N GLY A 723 -13.32 27.32 -24.08
CA GLY A 723 -14.47 27.22 -23.17
C GLY A 723 -14.49 28.28 -22.06
N TRP A 724 -13.43 29.07 -21.88
CA TRP A 724 -13.40 30.22 -20.98
C TRP A 724 -13.59 31.54 -21.75
N GLN A 725 -14.41 32.43 -21.21
CA GLN A 725 -14.51 33.81 -21.65
C GLN A 725 -13.31 34.60 -21.12
N THR A 726 -12.40 34.95 -22.01
CA THR A 726 -11.09 35.50 -21.64
C THR A 726 -10.88 36.90 -22.20
N THR A 727 -10.38 37.81 -21.35
CA THR A 727 -9.86 39.13 -21.74
C THR A 727 -8.50 39.37 -21.11
N GLY A 728 -7.68 40.22 -21.74
CA GLY A 728 -6.34 40.57 -21.24
C GLY A 728 -5.28 39.48 -21.47
N PRO A 729 -4.08 39.63 -20.90
CA PRO A 729 -2.92 38.77 -21.16
C PRO A 729 -2.96 37.46 -20.35
N ALA A 730 -3.96 36.61 -20.57
CA ALA A 730 -4.13 35.33 -19.90
C ALA A 730 -3.76 34.13 -20.79
N SER A 731 -3.07 33.13 -20.22
CA SER A 731 -2.78 31.85 -20.88
C SER A 731 -2.61 30.72 -19.87
N VAL A 732 -2.78 29.48 -20.30
CA VAL A 732 -2.44 28.30 -19.50
C VAL A 732 -0.99 27.89 -19.78
N GLN A 733 -0.22 27.63 -18.72
CA GLN A 733 1.20 27.27 -18.82
C GLN A 733 1.54 26.10 -17.90
N LEU A 734 2.54 25.30 -18.29
CA LEU A 734 3.11 24.27 -17.43
C LEU A 734 4.05 24.90 -16.39
N SER A 735 3.86 24.54 -15.13
CA SER A 735 4.77 24.85 -14.04
C SER A 735 6.03 23.98 -14.09
N LYS A 736 7.03 24.31 -13.29
CA LYS A 736 8.28 23.54 -13.18
C LYS A 736 8.04 22.05 -12.83
N PRO A 737 7.20 21.69 -11.85
CA PRO A 737 6.85 20.28 -11.57
C PRO A 737 5.88 19.66 -12.59
N GLY A 738 5.41 20.43 -13.59
CA GLY A 738 4.60 19.92 -14.68
C GLY A 738 3.09 20.07 -14.48
N ASP A 739 2.61 21.00 -13.64
CA ASP A 739 1.17 21.27 -13.51
C ASP A 739 0.73 22.33 -14.51
N TYR A 740 -0.46 22.19 -15.08
CA TYR A 740 -1.07 23.30 -15.81
C TYR A 740 -1.59 24.36 -14.83
N GLU A 741 -1.32 25.62 -15.12
CA GLU A 741 -1.73 26.76 -14.30
C GLU A 741 -2.23 27.89 -15.21
N LEU A 742 -3.30 28.59 -14.82
CA LEU A 742 -3.65 29.85 -15.44
C LEU A 742 -2.61 30.91 -15.02
N VAL A 743 -1.99 31.55 -16.01
CA VAL A 743 -1.02 32.62 -15.83
C VAL A 743 -1.54 33.90 -16.48
N ILE A 744 -1.63 34.96 -15.69
CA ILE A 744 -1.92 36.31 -16.17
C ILE A 744 -0.61 37.11 -16.20
N GLY A 745 -0.17 37.43 -17.42
CA GLY A 745 1.02 38.22 -17.69
C GLY A 745 0.86 39.70 -17.37
N ALA A 746 1.97 40.44 -17.44
CA ALA A 746 1.97 41.89 -17.31
C ALA A 746 1.08 42.54 -18.40
N GLY A 747 0.40 43.64 -18.06
CA GLY A 747 -0.36 44.43 -19.04
C GLY A 747 -1.69 44.94 -18.49
N GLY A 748 -2.70 44.98 -19.37
CA GLY A 748 -4.05 45.40 -19.04
C GLY A 748 -4.74 44.49 -18.01
N ALA A 749 -5.90 44.94 -17.53
CA ALA A 749 -6.76 44.10 -16.70
C ALA A 749 -7.17 42.83 -17.48
N ALA A 750 -7.34 41.73 -16.76
CA ALA A 750 -7.70 40.44 -17.33
C ALA A 750 -8.88 39.83 -16.58
N THR A 751 -9.67 39.05 -17.30
CA THR A 751 -10.78 38.26 -16.77
C THR A 751 -10.79 36.93 -17.47
N VAL A 752 -10.89 35.84 -16.71
CA VAL A 752 -11.08 34.48 -17.21
C VAL A 752 -12.33 33.94 -16.52
N ALA A 753 -13.43 33.82 -17.26
CA ALA A 753 -14.75 33.54 -16.71
C ALA A 753 -15.44 32.37 -17.40
N GLN A 754 -16.27 31.65 -16.66
CA GLN A 754 -17.17 30.65 -17.22
C GLN A 754 -18.51 30.64 -16.48
N LYS A 755 -19.54 30.16 -17.18
CA LYS A 755 -20.81 29.82 -16.55
C LYS A 755 -20.70 28.44 -15.93
N LEU A 756 -21.07 28.32 -14.65
CA LEU A 756 -21.08 27.04 -13.94
C LEU A 756 -22.21 26.15 -14.45
N ALA A 757 -22.04 24.83 -14.31
CA ALA A 757 -23.15 23.90 -14.41
C ALA A 757 -24.26 24.28 -13.40
N ARG A 758 -25.50 23.87 -13.68
CA ARG A 758 -26.65 24.29 -12.87
C ARG A 758 -26.50 23.81 -11.43
N LEU A 759 -26.37 24.77 -10.51
CA LEU A 759 -26.40 24.55 -9.08
C LEU A 759 -27.85 24.55 -8.58
N THR A 760 -28.12 23.76 -7.54
CA THR A 760 -29.36 23.83 -6.80
C THR A 760 -29.40 25.11 -5.94
N PRO A 761 -30.58 25.62 -5.55
CA PRO A 761 -30.66 26.69 -4.57
C PRO A 761 -29.94 26.32 -3.25
N GLY A 762 -29.26 27.29 -2.65
CA GLY A 762 -28.50 27.06 -1.41
C GLY A 762 -27.20 27.87 -1.33
N SER A 763 -26.47 27.70 -0.22
CA SER A 763 -25.20 28.36 0.05
C SER A 763 -24.01 27.53 -0.43
N TYR A 764 -23.04 28.20 -1.03
CA TYR A 764 -21.85 27.60 -1.63
C TYR A 764 -20.59 28.40 -1.28
N ALA A 765 -19.45 27.73 -1.35
CA ALA A 765 -18.14 28.35 -1.40
C ALA A 765 -17.48 28.02 -2.74
N ALA A 766 -17.10 29.06 -3.50
CA ALA A 766 -16.15 28.95 -4.59
C ALA A 766 -14.74 29.23 -4.05
N SER A 767 -13.74 28.50 -4.52
CA SER A 767 -12.36 28.70 -4.12
C SER A 767 -11.37 28.48 -5.26
N VAL A 768 -10.20 29.08 -5.16
CA VAL A 768 -9.08 28.93 -6.11
C VAL A 768 -7.76 29.11 -5.37
N GLN A 769 -6.72 28.37 -5.75
CA GLN A 769 -5.36 28.68 -5.30
C GLN A 769 -4.84 29.88 -6.12
N VAL A 770 -4.33 30.91 -5.44
CA VAL A 770 -3.80 32.12 -6.08
C VAL A 770 -2.39 32.45 -5.61
N GLU A 771 -1.53 32.83 -6.55
CA GLU A 771 -0.24 33.46 -6.28
C GLU A 771 -0.13 34.80 -7.02
N VAL A 772 0.18 35.87 -6.28
CA VAL A 772 0.52 37.18 -6.84
C VAL A 772 2.04 37.39 -6.75
N GLY A 773 2.62 37.75 -7.89
CA GLY A 773 4.02 38.10 -8.04
C GLY A 773 4.93 36.91 -8.29
N ALA A 774 6.07 37.13 -8.96
CA ALA A 774 7.16 36.18 -9.05
C ALA A 774 7.94 36.10 -7.73
N THR A 775 8.08 37.22 -7.03
CA THR A 775 8.73 37.34 -5.73
C THR A 775 7.76 37.88 -4.68
N ALA A 776 8.07 37.65 -3.39
CA ALA A 776 7.28 38.21 -2.30
C ALA A 776 7.38 39.75 -2.31
N GLY A 777 6.25 40.44 -2.13
CA GLY A 777 6.18 41.90 -2.07
C GLY A 777 5.70 42.58 -3.34
N GLU A 778 5.75 41.89 -4.49
CA GLU A 778 5.08 42.38 -5.70
C GLU A 778 3.56 42.46 -5.46
N ARG A 779 2.95 43.52 -6.02
CA ARG A 779 1.54 43.83 -5.79
C ARG A 779 0.77 43.88 -7.10
N ARG A 780 -0.37 43.20 -7.14
CA ARG A 780 -1.39 43.32 -8.18
C ARG A 780 -2.68 42.68 -7.68
N ARG A 781 -3.79 43.40 -7.77
CA ARG A 781 -5.08 42.85 -7.34
C ARG A 781 -5.45 41.65 -8.20
N ALA A 782 -5.71 40.53 -7.55
CA ALA A 782 -6.19 39.28 -8.10
C ALA A 782 -7.46 38.84 -7.35
N GLY A 783 -8.51 38.43 -8.05
CA GLY A 783 -9.82 38.20 -7.46
C GLY A 783 -10.54 36.95 -7.96
N LEU A 784 -11.48 36.48 -7.14
CA LEU A 784 -12.49 35.47 -7.47
C LEU A 784 -13.87 36.09 -7.28
N GLU A 785 -14.61 36.19 -8.38
CA GLU A 785 -15.95 36.76 -8.44
C GLU A 785 -16.97 35.69 -8.81
N VAL A 786 -18.11 35.70 -8.14
CA VAL A 786 -19.25 34.83 -8.44
C VAL A 786 -20.49 35.70 -8.59
N ARG A 787 -21.07 35.68 -9.79
CA ARG A 787 -22.30 36.42 -10.11
C ARG A 787 -23.47 35.45 -10.22
N THR A 788 -24.54 35.74 -9.49
CA THR A 788 -25.79 34.98 -9.45
C THR A 788 -26.90 35.66 -10.25
N ALA A 789 -27.96 34.90 -10.55
CA ALA A 789 -29.04 35.33 -11.44
C ALA A 789 -29.88 36.52 -10.92
N ASP A 790 -29.89 36.75 -9.61
CA ASP A 790 -30.52 37.89 -8.93
C ASP A 790 -29.70 39.19 -9.03
N GLY A 791 -28.55 39.15 -9.72
CA GLY A 791 -27.69 40.32 -9.92
C GLY A 791 -26.67 40.55 -8.82
N VAL A 792 -26.60 39.68 -7.80
CA VAL A 792 -25.59 39.75 -6.75
C VAL A 792 -24.24 39.25 -7.28
N THR A 793 -23.17 39.98 -6.95
CA THR A 793 -21.79 39.55 -7.20
C THR A 793 -21.06 39.41 -5.86
N ALA A 794 -20.73 38.18 -5.49
CA ALA A 794 -19.84 37.91 -4.38
C ALA A 794 -18.39 38.00 -4.86
N THR A 795 -17.53 38.67 -4.10
CA THR A 795 -16.12 38.90 -4.48
C THR A 795 -15.20 38.74 -3.28
N ASN A 796 -14.07 38.08 -3.50
CA ASN A 796 -12.91 38.15 -2.62
C ASN A 796 -11.64 38.29 -3.46
N TRP A 797 -10.60 38.89 -2.90
CA TRP A 797 -9.39 39.26 -3.65
C TRP A 797 -8.16 39.34 -2.75
N THR A 798 -6.97 39.33 -3.36
CA THR A 798 -5.71 39.70 -2.68
C THR A 798 -4.88 40.60 -3.58
N ASP A 799 -4.07 41.48 -2.99
CA ASP A 799 -3.08 42.28 -3.72
C ASP A 799 -1.69 41.64 -3.69
N THR A 800 -1.45 40.69 -2.79
CA THR A 800 -0.13 40.10 -2.51
C THR A 800 -0.24 38.63 -2.12
N SER A 801 0.83 37.87 -2.37
CA SER A 801 1.03 36.53 -1.81
C SER A 801 2.37 36.48 -1.09
N THR A 802 2.34 36.66 0.24
CA THR A 802 3.54 36.68 1.08
C THR A 802 3.72 35.40 1.90
N ALA A 803 2.66 34.58 2.07
CA ALA A 803 2.73 33.30 2.77
C ALA A 803 3.21 32.18 1.84
N GLY A 804 4.31 31.51 2.22
CA GLY A 804 4.72 30.26 1.60
C GLY A 804 3.70 29.15 1.84
N ASN A 805 3.50 28.28 0.85
CA ASN A 805 2.77 27.04 1.02
C ASN A 805 3.73 25.96 1.54
N TYR A 806 3.50 25.51 2.76
CA TYR A 806 4.33 24.54 3.46
C TYR A 806 3.60 23.22 3.73
N VAL A 807 2.44 22.99 3.10
CA VAL A 807 1.72 21.71 3.19
C VAL A 807 2.39 20.73 2.23
N ALA A 808 3.13 19.75 2.72
CA ALA A 808 3.90 18.84 1.87
C ALA A 808 3.04 18.07 0.86
N ALA A 809 1.83 17.68 1.28
CA ALA A 809 0.85 16.99 0.44
C ALA A 809 0.26 17.83 -0.71
N ASP A 810 0.44 19.16 -0.70
CA ASP A 810 -0.07 20.05 -1.74
C ASP A 810 0.93 20.12 -2.91
N ARG A 811 0.44 19.97 -4.15
CA ARG A 811 1.26 20.11 -5.37
C ARG A 811 1.88 21.49 -5.51
N LYS A 812 1.31 22.51 -4.85
CA LYS A 812 1.85 23.88 -4.80
C LYS A 812 2.79 24.12 -3.62
N SER A 813 3.16 23.09 -2.87
CA SER A 813 4.19 23.14 -1.83
C SER A 813 5.48 23.80 -2.33
N GLY A 814 6.08 24.66 -1.51
CA GLY A 814 7.30 25.43 -1.86
C GLY A 814 7.05 26.67 -2.72
N THR A 815 5.79 27.00 -3.03
CA THR A 815 5.40 28.25 -3.71
C THR A 815 4.76 29.23 -2.72
N ARG A 816 4.12 30.32 -3.20
CA ARG A 816 3.27 31.20 -2.38
C ARG A 816 1.78 31.11 -2.73
N PHE A 817 1.36 30.02 -3.39
CA PHE A 817 -0.05 29.74 -3.62
C PHE A 817 -0.78 29.56 -2.29
N GLN A 818 -1.88 30.29 -2.11
CA GLN A 818 -2.80 30.09 -0.99
C GLN A 818 -4.22 30.03 -1.53
N ARG A 819 -5.09 29.30 -0.85
CA ARG A 819 -6.49 29.17 -1.28
C ARG A 819 -7.30 30.39 -0.85
N LEU A 820 -7.98 30.99 -1.81
CA LEU A 820 -8.91 32.10 -1.63
C LEU A 820 -10.34 31.59 -1.78
N PHE A 821 -11.23 31.98 -0.88
CA PHE A 821 -12.64 31.55 -0.84
C PHE A 821 -13.58 32.73 -1.05
N THR A 822 -14.65 32.52 -1.82
CA THR A 822 -15.78 33.45 -2.02
C THR A 822 -17.07 32.69 -1.74
N HIS A 823 -17.79 33.08 -0.70
CA HIS A 823 -19.11 32.51 -0.38
C HIS A 823 -20.22 33.21 -1.16
N PHE A 824 -21.19 32.45 -1.66
CA PHE A 824 -22.33 32.98 -2.40
C PHE A 824 -23.57 32.12 -2.16
N THR A 825 -24.75 32.65 -2.51
CA THR A 825 -26.02 31.93 -2.39
C THR A 825 -26.73 31.89 -3.73
N VAL A 826 -27.09 30.68 -4.17
CA VAL A 826 -27.96 30.50 -5.33
C VAL A 826 -29.40 30.73 -4.85
N PRO A 827 -30.14 31.69 -5.44
CA PRO A 827 -31.48 32.04 -4.97
C PRO A 827 -32.48 30.88 -5.13
N GLU A 828 -33.60 30.92 -4.41
CA GLU A 828 -34.64 29.86 -4.42
C GLU A 828 -35.18 29.55 -5.82
N GLY A 829 -35.29 30.57 -6.70
CA GLY A 829 -35.67 30.39 -8.11
C GLY A 829 -34.60 29.71 -8.98
N GLY A 830 -33.41 29.47 -8.44
CA GLY A 830 -32.23 29.02 -9.17
C GLY A 830 -31.73 30.06 -10.18
N GLY A 831 -31.03 29.60 -11.21
CA GLY A 831 -30.60 30.44 -12.33
C GLY A 831 -29.12 30.27 -12.69
N PRO A 832 -28.63 31.00 -13.71
CA PRO A 832 -27.23 30.97 -14.09
C PRO A 832 -26.33 31.53 -12.98
N VAL A 833 -25.17 30.89 -12.82
CA VAL A 833 -24.07 31.37 -11.98
C VAL A 833 -22.82 31.49 -12.85
N THR A 834 -22.14 32.63 -12.79
CA THR A 834 -20.89 32.89 -13.51
C THR A 834 -19.76 33.05 -12.51
N LEU A 835 -18.69 32.28 -12.68
CA LEU A 835 -17.44 32.40 -11.94
C LEU A 835 -16.42 33.13 -12.80
N ALA A 836 -15.69 34.08 -12.22
CA ALA A 836 -14.63 34.83 -12.89
C ALA A 836 -13.38 34.95 -12.02
N LEU A 837 -12.23 34.65 -12.63
CA LEU A 837 -10.91 34.97 -12.09
C LEU A 837 -10.45 36.29 -12.69
N THR A 838 -10.10 37.26 -11.85
CA THR A 838 -9.78 38.63 -12.30
C THR A 838 -8.39 39.05 -11.87
N ALA A 839 -7.75 39.89 -12.69
CA ALA A 839 -6.54 40.61 -12.29
C ALA A 839 -6.60 42.05 -12.81
N ALA A 840 -6.28 43.02 -11.94
CA ALA A 840 -6.19 44.43 -12.34
C ALA A 840 -5.06 44.65 -13.37
N ALA A 841 -5.00 45.82 -14.00
CA ALA A 841 -3.84 46.18 -14.81
C ALA A 841 -2.57 46.26 -13.92
N GLY A 842 -1.43 45.78 -14.40
CA GLY A 842 -0.22 45.77 -13.60
C GLY A 842 0.93 44.95 -14.20
N ARG A 843 2.10 45.06 -13.57
CA ARG A 843 3.33 44.36 -13.99
C ARG A 843 3.50 42.98 -13.36
N ALA A 844 3.11 42.81 -12.11
CA ALA A 844 3.27 41.53 -11.42
C ALA A 844 2.45 40.43 -12.10
N ARG A 845 3.03 39.23 -12.23
CA ARG A 845 2.33 38.04 -12.73
C ARG A 845 1.32 37.57 -11.68
N VAL A 846 0.16 37.08 -12.12
CA VAL A 846 -0.79 36.37 -11.25
C VAL A 846 -0.93 34.94 -11.76
N ARG A 847 -0.98 33.97 -10.86
CA ARG A 847 -1.24 32.56 -11.18
C ARG A 847 -2.47 32.06 -10.43
N PHE A 848 -3.27 31.22 -11.08
CA PHE A 848 -4.43 30.55 -10.50
C PHE A 848 -4.44 29.06 -10.85
N ASP A 849 -4.93 28.24 -9.93
CA ASP A 849 -5.14 26.80 -10.16
C ASP A 849 -6.17 26.19 -9.19
N ASN A 850 -6.60 24.96 -9.45
CA ASN A 850 -7.42 24.12 -8.58
C ASN A 850 -8.69 24.82 -8.09
N ILE A 851 -9.52 25.26 -9.04
CA ILE A 851 -10.83 25.87 -8.76
C ILE A 851 -11.75 24.82 -8.17
N ARG A 852 -12.50 25.17 -7.13
CA ARG A 852 -13.45 24.25 -6.50
C ARG A 852 -14.70 25.00 -6.05
N VAL A 853 -15.87 24.46 -6.35
CA VAL A 853 -17.17 24.97 -5.88
C VAL A 853 -17.91 23.86 -5.15
N VAL A 854 -18.22 24.08 -3.89
CA VAL A 854 -18.90 23.10 -3.03
C VAL A 854 -20.02 23.73 -2.21
N PRO A 855 -21.06 22.97 -1.84
CA PRO A 855 -22.00 23.40 -0.81
C PRO A 855 -21.25 23.77 0.46
N ALA A 856 -21.50 24.97 1.00
CA ALA A 856 -20.87 25.45 2.21
C ALA A 856 -21.66 26.60 2.80
N ARG A 857 -21.84 26.59 4.12
CA ARG A 857 -22.47 27.68 4.85
C ARG A 857 -21.39 28.67 5.29
N PRO A 858 -21.56 29.98 5.07
CA PRO A 858 -20.60 30.95 5.55
C PRO A 858 -20.68 31.08 7.07
N THR A 859 -19.55 30.97 7.75
CA THR A 859 -19.43 31.31 9.17
C THR A 859 -19.38 32.83 9.30
N THR A 860 -20.41 33.44 9.89
CA THR A 860 -20.49 34.91 10.04
C THR A 860 -21.03 35.32 11.39
N LYS A 861 -20.51 36.44 11.92
CA LYS A 861 -21.00 37.06 13.15
C LYS A 861 -21.20 38.55 12.92
N LYS A 862 -22.37 39.06 13.31
CA LYS A 862 -22.75 40.46 13.06
C LYS A 862 -21.69 41.43 13.61
N GLY A 863 -21.21 42.31 12.74
CA GLY A 863 -20.20 43.33 13.05
C GLY A 863 -18.78 42.79 13.25
N ALA A 864 -18.53 41.51 13.00
CA ALA A 864 -17.18 40.97 12.89
C ALA A 864 -16.65 41.18 11.47
N LEU A 865 -15.37 41.54 11.36
CA LEU A 865 -14.62 41.54 10.10
C LEU A 865 -14.36 40.11 9.62
N ALA A 866 -14.03 39.21 10.55
CA ALA A 866 -13.87 37.79 10.33
C ALA A 866 -14.36 37.04 11.56
N TYR A 867 -15.02 35.90 11.35
CA TYR A 867 -15.48 35.01 12.41
C TYR A 867 -15.35 33.56 11.94
N GLU A 868 -14.74 32.70 12.75
CA GLU A 868 -14.54 31.28 12.47
C GLU A 868 -14.72 30.46 13.74
N ASP A 869 -15.67 29.51 13.71
CA ASP A 869 -15.96 28.54 14.76
C ASP A 869 -15.66 27.09 14.30
N PHE A 870 -15.08 26.94 13.10
CA PHE A 870 -14.58 25.68 12.54
C PHE A 870 -15.64 24.61 12.20
N GLU A 871 -16.92 24.87 12.44
CA GLU A 871 -18.02 23.93 12.20
C GLU A 871 -18.31 23.68 10.71
N HIS A 872 -17.99 24.66 9.85
CA HIS A 872 -18.39 24.66 8.43
C HIS A 872 -17.23 24.94 7.47
N VAL A 873 -16.01 24.56 7.85
CA VAL A 873 -14.80 24.75 7.03
C VAL A 873 -14.85 23.85 5.78
N PRO A 874 -14.92 24.41 4.55
CA PRO A 874 -15.04 23.60 3.34
C PRO A 874 -13.78 22.77 3.02
N GLN A 875 -12.61 23.31 3.38
CA GLN A 875 -11.30 22.65 3.40
C GLN A 875 -10.27 23.55 4.09
N GLY A 876 -9.16 22.98 4.53
CA GLY A 876 -8.09 23.70 5.23
C GLY A 876 -8.48 24.02 6.68
N TRP A 877 -7.98 25.15 7.19
CA TRP A 877 -8.13 25.55 8.60
C TRP A 877 -8.92 26.86 8.75
N GLY A 878 -9.96 27.02 7.93
CA GLY A 878 -10.82 28.20 7.94
C GLY A 878 -10.06 29.46 7.51
N VAL A 879 -9.93 30.42 8.43
CA VAL A 879 -9.21 31.68 8.19
C VAL A 879 -7.68 31.55 8.25
N PHE A 880 -7.15 30.37 8.57
CA PHE A 880 -5.72 30.15 8.75
C PHE A 880 -5.11 29.32 7.63
N VAL A 881 -3.85 29.61 7.31
CA VAL A 881 -2.98 28.80 6.46
C VAL A 881 -1.74 28.35 7.22
N LYS A 882 -1.16 27.20 6.84
CA LYS A 882 0.06 26.68 7.47
C LYS A 882 1.22 27.67 7.36
N GLY A 883 1.92 27.85 8.47
CA GLY A 883 3.17 28.62 8.54
C GLY A 883 4.41 27.75 8.33
N ASP A 884 5.57 28.32 8.66
CA ASP A 884 6.90 27.73 8.45
C ASP A 884 7.32 26.71 9.51
N ALA A 885 6.46 26.38 10.48
CA ALA A 885 6.72 25.34 11.47
C ALA A 885 7.11 24.02 10.78
N GLY A 886 8.34 23.57 11.07
CA GLY A 886 8.94 22.37 10.47
C GLY A 886 9.27 22.47 8.97
N GLY A 887 9.10 23.63 8.34
CA GLY A 887 9.22 23.78 6.89
C GLY A 887 8.07 23.11 6.13
N SER A 888 8.37 22.57 4.93
CA SER A 888 7.37 21.82 4.15
C SER A 888 7.22 20.40 4.70
N THR A 889 6.10 20.15 5.37
CA THR A 889 5.83 18.91 6.11
C THR A 889 4.34 18.58 6.10
N ASP A 890 4.00 17.37 6.51
CA ASP A 890 2.65 17.01 6.91
C ASP A 890 2.38 17.66 8.28
N PRO A 891 1.49 18.66 8.38
CA PRO A 891 1.32 19.45 9.61
C PRO A 891 0.77 18.62 10.77
N ARG A 892 1.04 19.03 12.01
CA ARG A 892 0.47 18.42 13.22
C ARG A 892 -0.72 19.24 13.75
N THR A 893 -1.38 19.94 12.84
CA THR A 893 -2.53 20.81 13.09
C THR A 893 -3.67 20.40 12.18
N HIS A 894 -4.89 20.25 12.69
CA HIS A 894 -6.06 19.89 11.90
C HIS A 894 -7.36 20.37 12.55
N ILE A 895 -8.49 20.21 11.84
CA ILE A 895 -9.81 20.41 12.43
C ILE A 895 -10.18 19.15 13.22
N ALA A 896 -10.01 19.20 14.54
CA ALA A 896 -10.39 18.10 15.43
C ALA A 896 -11.90 17.96 15.50
N GLN A 897 -12.38 16.73 15.69
CA GLN A 897 -13.81 16.41 15.79
C GLN A 897 -14.13 15.83 17.17
N ARG A 898 -15.32 16.14 17.68
CA ARG A 898 -15.74 15.71 19.01
C ARG A 898 -16.22 14.25 19.02
N HIS A 899 -15.61 13.45 19.88
CA HIS A 899 -16.08 12.12 20.30
C HIS A 899 -15.89 11.97 21.82
N ALA A 900 -16.88 12.40 22.59
CA ALA A 900 -16.81 12.37 24.05
C ALA A 900 -17.10 10.96 24.60
N PRO A 901 -16.40 10.52 25.67
CA PRO A 901 -15.43 11.28 26.45
C PRO A 901 -14.00 11.25 25.90
N PHE A 902 -13.70 10.45 24.87
CA PHE A 902 -12.33 10.09 24.47
C PHE A 902 -11.47 11.24 23.95
N THR A 903 -12.09 12.21 23.28
CA THR A 903 -11.43 13.42 22.74
C THR A 903 -11.42 14.59 23.72
N GLN A 904 -12.06 14.43 24.88
CA GLN A 904 -12.20 15.48 25.88
C GLN A 904 -11.25 15.25 27.06
N ARG A 905 -10.97 16.32 27.80
CA ARG A 905 -10.17 16.31 29.02
C ARG A 905 -10.70 15.26 30.00
N GLY A 906 -9.77 14.59 30.66
CA GLY A 906 -10.01 13.64 31.73
C GLY A 906 -9.94 12.20 31.26
N TRP A 907 -10.32 11.90 30.01
CA TRP A 907 -10.09 10.57 29.46
C TRP A 907 -8.59 10.31 29.31
N ASN A 908 -8.14 9.19 29.88
CA ASN A 908 -6.73 8.76 29.87
C ASN A 908 -5.70 9.83 30.30
N GLY A 909 -6.09 10.72 31.22
CA GLY A 909 -5.21 11.79 31.71
C GLY A 909 -5.01 12.96 30.73
N LYS A 910 -5.80 13.04 29.64
CA LYS A 910 -5.79 14.17 28.72
C LYS A 910 -6.12 15.47 29.46
N ALA A 911 -5.30 16.50 29.26
CA ALA A 911 -5.32 17.72 30.06
C ALA A 911 -6.23 18.83 29.50
N ILE A 912 -6.47 18.84 28.18
CA ILE A 912 -7.31 19.82 27.49
C ILE A 912 -8.31 19.10 26.57
N ASP A 913 -9.39 19.78 26.19
CA ASP A 913 -10.36 19.27 25.21
C ASP A 913 -9.82 19.37 23.77
N ASP A 914 -10.05 18.36 22.91
CA ASP A 914 -9.76 18.47 21.47
C ASP A 914 -10.73 19.43 20.77
N VAL A 915 -11.98 19.50 21.28
CA VAL A 915 -13.04 20.38 20.78
C VAL A 915 -13.63 21.19 21.93
N ILE A 916 -13.48 22.51 21.86
CA ILE A 916 -13.91 23.47 22.87
C ILE A 916 -15.44 23.64 22.81
N ASP A 917 -15.96 24.17 21.69
CA ASP A 917 -17.39 24.37 21.47
C ASP A 917 -17.88 23.52 20.28
N GLY A 918 -19.19 23.29 20.17
CA GLY A 918 -19.77 22.62 18.99
C GLY A 918 -19.30 21.18 18.75
N GLY A 919 -19.00 20.86 17.50
CA GLY A 919 -18.52 19.58 17.02
C GLY A 919 -17.07 19.59 16.50
N SER A 920 -16.47 20.78 16.30
CA SER A 920 -15.12 20.90 15.74
C SER A 920 -14.33 22.10 16.29
N SER A 921 -13.00 21.96 16.40
CA SER A 921 -12.09 23.07 16.74
C SER A 921 -10.77 22.93 15.98
N LEU A 922 -9.94 23.98 15.94
CA LEU A 922 -8.59 23.90 15.37
C LEU A 922 -7.60 23.43 16.43
N LYS A 923 -7.03 22.24 16.26
CA LYS A 923 -6.10 21.62 17.20
C LYS A 923 -4.70 21.54 16.62
N SER A 924 -3.70 21.87 17.45
CA SER A 924 -2.27 21.64 17.21
C SER A 924 -1.70 20.70 18.28
N ARG A 925 -1.08 19.59 17.87
CA ARG A 925 -0.48 18.59 18.79
C ARG A 925 1.02 18.45 18.56
N GLY A 926 1.81 18.83 19.56
CA GLY A 926 3.26 18.61 19.50
C GLY A 926 3.89 19.25 18.25
N GLU A 927 3.38 20.41 17.84
CA GLU A 927 3.79 21.03 16.58
C GLU A 927 5.28 21.31 16.51
N ASN A 928 5.79 21.40 15.28
CA ASN A 928 7.18 21.77 15.05
C ASN A 928 7.43 23.22 15.48
N THR A 929 8.66 23.55 15.87
CA THR A 929 9.05 24.93 16.18
C THR A 929 8.91 25.82 14.95
N GLY A 930 8.44 27.06 15.15
CA GLY A 930 8.14 27.99 14.06
C GLY A 930 6.71 28.51 14.09
N LEU A 931 6.31 29.25 13.05
CA LEU A 931 4.95 29.72 12.88
C LEU A 931 4.07 28.52 12.47
N VAL A 932 3.12 28.13 13.32
CA VAL A 932 2.24 26.99 13.06
C VAL A 932 1.24 27.36 11.96
N TYR A 933 0.54 28.47 12.14
CA TYR A 933 -0.41 28.99 11.17
C TYR A 933 -0.61 30.50 11.31
N ARG A 934 -1.10 31.14 10.24
CA ARG A 934 -1.46 32.56 10.23
C ARG A 934 -2.61 32.89 9.29
N THR A 935 -3.23 34.04 9.51
CA THR A 935 -4.17 34.64 8.55
C THR A 935 -3.44 35.20 7.33
N VAL A 936 -4.15 35.31 6.21
CA VAL A 936 -3.70 35.98 4.97
C VAL A 936 -4.73 37.04 4.51
N PRO A 937 -4.39 37.99 3.62
CA PRO A 937 -5.23 39.16 3.34
C PRO A 937 -6.65 38.86 2.86
N HIS A 938 -6.82 37.77 2.12
CA HIS A 938 -8.12 37.32 1.62
C HIS A 938 -8.89 36.44 2.61
N THR A 939 -8.33 36.16 3.79
CA THR A 939 -9.04 35.53 4.92
C THR A 939 -9.38 36.55 6.01
N VAL A 940 -8.44 37.45 6.32
CA VAL A 940 -8.62 38.57 7.25
C VAL A 940 -7.84 39.76 6.73
N ARG A 941 -8.53 40.85 6.39
CA ARG A 941 -7.91 42.05 5.83
C ARG A 941 -7.80 43.16 6.86
N PHE A 942 -6.60 43.35 7.40
CA PHE A 942 -6.28 44.49 8.25
C PHE A 942 -5.87 45.71 7.40
N ALA A 943 -6.73 46.72 7.32
CA ALA A 943 -6.45 47.95 6.59
C ALA A 943 -5.44 48.82 7.33
N ALA A 944 -4.51 49.42 6.59
CA ALA A 944 -3.44 50.24 7.12
C ALA A 944 -3.96 51.37 8.02
N GLY A 945 -3.33 51.57 9.18
CA GLY A 945 -3.67 52.61 10.15
C GLY A 945 -4.96 52.38 10.94
N ARG A 946 -5.71 51.30 10.68
CA ARG A 946 -6.93 50.95 11.43
C ARG A 946 -6.61 50.11 12.65
N ARG A 947 -7.46 50.20 13.67
CA ARG A 947 -7.34 49.48 14.93
C ARG A 947 -8.29 48.28 14.94
N TYR A 948 -7.79 47.16 15.42
CA TYR A 948 -8.51 45.89 15.42
C TYR A 948 -8.46 45.24 16.80
N ARG A 949 -9.58 44.65 17.21
CA ARG A 949 -9.69 43.72 18.33
C ARG A 949 -9.72 42.30 17.80
N VAL A 950 -8.80 41.48 18.27
CA VAL A 950 -8.75 40.04 18.00
C VAL A 950 -9.20 39.32 19.26
N THR A 951 -10.15 38.39 19.12
CA THR A 951 -10.67 37.55 20.20
C THR A 951 -10.74 36.10 19.76
N PHE A 952 -10.43 35.16 20.63
CA PHE A 952 -10.67 33.73 20.40
C PHE A 952 -10.80 32.99 21.74
N ARG A 953 -11.43 31.82 21.72
CA ARG A 953 -11.39 30.86 22.82
C ARG A 953 -10.25 29.87 22.57
N TYR A 954 -9.57 29.48 23.64
CA TYR A 954 -8.49 28.52 23.53
C TYR A 954 -8.37 27.66 24.77
N GLU A 955 -7.70 26.53 24.57
CA GLU A 955 -7.06 25.74 25.62
C GLU A 955 -5.59 25.54 25.25
N ASN A 956 -4.72 25.58 26.27
CA ASN A 956 -3.29 25.46 26.11
C ASN A 956 -2.75 24.61 27.26
N GLU A 957 -2.22 23.44 26.93
CA GLU A 957 -1.85 22.43 27.92
C GLU A 957 -0.71 22.91 28.83
N LYS A 958 0.33 23.53 28.24
CA LYS A 958 1.59 23.82 28.91
C LYS A 958 2.05 25.24 28.65
N ALA A 959 2.55 25.90 29.70
CA ALA A 959 3.18 27.21 29.58
C ALA A 959 4.45 27.12 28.71
N GLY A 960 4.79 28.21 28.04
CA GLY A 960 6.05 28.31 27.29
C GLY A 960 6.13 27.47 26.02
N GLN A 961 5.04 26.82 25.60
CA GLN A 961 5.02 26.01 24.37
C GLN A 961 4.52 26.81 23.17
N TYR A 962 3.46 27.59 23.33
CA TYR A 962 2.85 28.35 22.25
C TYR A 962 2.78 29.84 22.58
N ALA A 963 2.89 30.67 21.53
CA ALA A 963 2.73 32.10 21.61
C ALA A 963 1.84 32.60 20.48
N TRP A 964 0.99 33.58 20.79
CA TRP A 964 0.21 34.30 19.79
C TRP A 964 1.05 35.43 19.19
N VAL A 965 1.05 35.53 17.86
CA VAL A 965 1.85 36.50 17.11
C VAL A 965 0.95 37.47 16.37
N THR A 966 1.33 38.74 16.39
CA THR A 966 0.84 39.77 15.46
C THR A 966 2.03 40.30 14.70
N ALA A 967 1.94 40.35 13.38
CA ALA A 967 3.08 40.66 12.53
C ALA A 967 2.63 41.36 11.25
N VAL A 968 3.60 41.87 10.50
CA VAL A 968 3.40 42.52 9.21
C VAL A 968 4.43 42.01 8.22
N ASP A 969 4.01 41.72 6.98
CA ASP A 969 4.92 41.35 5.91
C ASP A 969 5.36 42.61 5.13
N GLU A 970 6.67 42.90 5.10
CA GLU A 970 7.31 44.05 4.45
C GLU A 970 8.61 43.68 3.67
N PRO A 971 8.59 42.85 2.63
CA PRO A 971 7.72 41.69 2.36
C PRO A 971 8.08 40.45 3.20
N ALA A 972 9.19 40.49 3.93
CA ALA A 972 9.53 39.51 4.94
C ALA A 972 8.71 39.77 6.22
N PRO A 973 8.42 38.73 7.03
CA PRO A 973 7.64 38.90 8.24
C PRO A 973 8.43 39.66 9.31
N ARG A 974 7.83 40.72 9.84
CA ARG A 974 8.29 41.48 11.01
C ARG A 974 7.24 41.34 12.11
N GLU A 975 7.62 40.73 13.23
CA GLU A 975 6.72 40.59 14.38
C GLU A 975 6.52 41.94 15.07
N LEU A 976 5.26 42.35 15.22
CA LEU A 976 4.85 43.52 15.99
C LEU A 976 4.71 43.15 17.46
N SER A 977 4.22 41.94 17.74
CA SER A 977 4.17 41.38 19.08
C SER A 977 4.19 39.86 19.05
N ARG A 978 4.78 39.28 20.08
CA ARG A 978 4.75 37.85 20.40
C ARG A 978 4.36 37.72 21.86
N ARG A 979 3.20 37.12 22.12
CA ARG A 979 2.64 36.99 23.48
C ARG A 979 2.57 35.51 23.85
N PRO A 980 3.37 35.02 24.81
CA PRO A 980 3.24 33.66 25.32
C PRO A 980 1.81 33.42 25.79
N LEU A 981 1.24 32.26 25.43
CA LEU A 981 -0.09 31.87 25.86
C LEU A 981 0.02 31.17 27.24
N PRO A 982 -0.69 31.64 28.27
CA PRO A 982 -0.74 30.97 29.57
C PRO A 982 -1.32 29.55 29.45
N VAL A 983 -1.05 28.71 30.46
CA VAL A 983 -1.80 27.45 30.63
C VAL A 983 -3.28 27.77 30.77
N ALA A 984 -4.10 27.07 30.01
CA ALA A 984 -5.55 27.14 30.06
C ALA A 984 -6.09 25.72 29.83
N THR A 985 -6.35 24.99 30.90
CA THR A 985 -6.88 23.61 30.81
C THR A 985 -8.40 23.56 30.75
N GLN A 986 -9.05 24.72 30.68
CA GLN A 986 -10.49 24.94 30.49
C GLN A 986 -10.66 26.02 29.42
N PRO A 987 -11.82 26.08 28.73
CA PRO A 987 -12.06 27.09 27.71
C PRO A 987 -11.82 28.51 28.24
N THR A 988 -10.84 29.20 27.68
CA THR A 988 -10.41 30.53 28.12
C THR A 988 -10.46 31.52 26.96
N SER A 989 -10.94 32.73 27.20
CA SER A 989 -10.96 33.79 26.17
C SER A 989 -9.66 34.59 26.17
N TRP A 990 -9.09 34.76 24.98
CA TRP A 990 -7.98 35.68 24.73
C TRP A 990 -8.47 36.87 23.92
N THR A 991 -8.19 38.09 24.37
CA THR A 991 -8.53 39.32 23.65
C THR A 991 -7.38 40.33 23.72
N TYR A 992 -7.09 40.97 22.59
CA TYR A 992 -6.19 42.12 22.55
C TYR A 992 -6.51 43.02 21.36
N GLU A 993 -5.94 44.21 21.37
CA GLU A 993 -6.07 45.17 20.28
C GLU A 993 -4.71 45.55 19.71
N PHE A 994 -4.66 45.84 18.42
CA PHE A 994 -3.50 46.39 17.75
C PHE A 994 -3.91 47.34 16.63
N THR A 995 -3.02 48.25 16.25
CA THR A 995 -3.18 49.09 15.06
C THR A 995 -2.34 48.50 13.94
N ALA A 996 -2.95 48.25 12.78
CA ALA A 996 -2.24 47.79 11.60
C ALA A 996 -1.25 48.87 11.14
N PRO A 997 0.04 48.54 10.85
CA PRO A 997 1.02 49.50 10.38
C PRO A 997 0.58 50.22 9.09
N ALA A 998 1.18 51.39 8.83
CA ALA A 998 0.89 52.18 7.64
C ALA A 998 1.33 51.48 6.34
N GLU A 999 2.37 50.65 6.42
CA GLU A 999 2.93 49.89 5.32
C GLU A 999 2.87 48.38 5.60
N GLY A 1000 3.07 47.58 4.55
CA GLY A 1000 3.07 46.13 4.64
C GLY A 1000 1.68 45.49 4.74
N THR A 1001 1.67 44.21 5.08
CA THR A 1001 0.45 43.39 5.17
C THR A 1001 0.38 42.72 6.53
N ALA A 1002 -0.50 43.21 7.42
CA ALA A 1002 -0.62 42.68 8.76
C ALA A 1002 -1.32 41.30 8.79
N TRP A 1003 -0.93 40.47 9.76
CA TRP A 1003 -1.50 39.15 10.01
C TRP A 1003 -1.35 38.76 11.48
N VAL A 1004 -2.14 37.77 11.90
CA VAL A 1004 -2.10 37.18 13.25
C VAL A 1004 -2.03 35.66 13.15
N GLY A 1005 -1.50 34.99 14.17
CA GLY A 1005 -1.35 33.54 14.14
C GLY A 1005 -0.71 32.92 15.36
N LEU A 1006 -0.54 31.59 15.32
CA LEU A 1006 0.06 30.79 16.38
C LEU A 1006 1.50 30.43 16.03
N ARG A 1007 2.41 30.56 17.00
CA ARG A 1007 3.81 30.11 16.90
C ARG A 1007 4.10 29.09 18.00
N LYS A 1008 4.76 27.98 17.63
CA LYS A 1008 5.40 27.07 18.58
C LYS A 1008 6.76 27.63 18.96
N VAL A 1009 6.99 27.84 20.25
CA VAL A 1009 8.22 28.42 20.81
C VAL A 1009 8.99 27.44 21.70
N GLY A 1010 8.31 26.48 22.33
CA GLY A 1010 8.94 25.41 23.10
C GLY A 1010 9.19 24.16 22.26
N ASP A 1011 9.92 23.19 22.83
CA ASP A 1011 10.38 21.96 22.18
C ASP A 1011 9.61 20.70 22.62
N ASP A 1012 8.60 20.81 23.48
CA ASP A 1012 7.78 19.67 23.89
C ASP A 1012 7.00 19.14 22.68
N GLY A 1013 7.34 17.91 22.26
CA GLY A 1013 6.79 17.22 21.10
C GLY A 1013 5.39 16.63 21.31
N THR A 1014 4.76 16.87 22.46
CA THR A 1014 3.41 16.38 22.77
C THR A 1014 2.45 17.49 23.21
N ALA A 1015 2.95 18.69 23.47
CA ALA A 1015 2.15 19.80 23.98
C ALA A 1015 1.01 20.19 23.03
N GLU A 1016 -0.21 20.22 23.55
CA GLU A 1016 -1.40 20.55 22.78
C GLU A 1016 -1.86 22.01 22.96
N PHE A 1017 -2.40 22.56 21.88
CA PHE A 1017 -3.10 23.85 21.84
C PHE A 1017 -4.35 23.70 20.97
N VAL A 1018 -5.49 24.20 21.46
CA VAL A 1018 -6.76 24.18 20.73
C VAL A 1018 -7.33 25.59 20.68
N LEU A 1019 -7.82 25.99 19.52
CA LEU A 1019 -8.42 27.29 19.25
C LEU A 1019 -9.82 27.13 18.67
N ASP A 1020 -10.73 27.97 19.16
CA ASP A 1020 -12.12 28.02 18.72
C ASP A 1020 -12.65 29.47 18.74
N THR A 1021 -13.75 29.74 18.04
CA THR A 1021 -14.46 31.03 18.02
C THR A 1021 -13.57 32.24 17.74
N PHE A 1022 -12.72 32.15 16.72
CA PHE A 1022 -11.87 33.25 16.29
C PHE A 1022 -12.69 34.42 15.75
N GLU A 1023 -12.43 35.64 16.22
CA GLU A 1023 -13.16 36.84 15.88
C GLU A 1023 -12.22 38.03 15.73
N VAL A 1024 -12.42 38.82 14.67
CA VAL A 1024 -11.77 40.11 14.47
C VAL A 1024 -12.82 41.20 14.30
N ARG A 1025 -12.67 42.32 15.00
CA ARG A 1025 -13.49 43.53 14.85
C ARG A 1025 -12.61 44.75 14.62
N GLU A 1026 -13.01 45.65 13.71
CA GLU A 1026 -12.47 47.01 13.69
C GLU A 1026 -13.08 47.79 14.87
N VAL A 1027 -12.26 48.53 15.61
CA VAL A 1027 -12.66 49.20 16.87
C VAL A 1027 -12.18 50.64 16.97
#